data_AF-A0A0C9ZEH9-F1
#
_entry.id   AF-A0A0C9ZEH9-F1
#
_cell.length_a   1.000
_cell.length_b   1.000
_cell.length_c   1.000
_cell.angle_alpha   90.00
_cell.angle_beta   90.00
_cell.angle_gamma   90.00
#
_symmetry.space_group_name_H-M   'P 1'
#
loop_
_entity.id
_entity.type
_entity.pdbx_description
1 polymer ?
#
loop_
_entity_poly.entity_id
_entity_poly.type
_entity_poly.pdbx_seq_one_letter_code
_entity_poly.pdbx_strand_id
1 'polypeptide(L)'
;MDVDGQEKQPAWTPQDDQVRRAQSEPYQTLPQYTVGYVYSAEMLLHSSLHGHPEQPERIARIRKAFQDSKLLSKMKEIQIRPVYRDEALLVHSREHWDKVLAIQAMTEQEIIDSESYYESLSLFVMNGTTRAARLSCGGVIEACLSVAQGRFRKSFAIVRPPGHHAEPDEHMGFCFFNNVAVAAKVVQLRTQIKRILILDWDVHHGNGTQRAFNDDPSVLYISLHRYERGQFYPCGPFGGLESCGEGPGLGYSVNIPWPTKGMTDADYIHAFQRIVMPIALEFAPELVIISAGFDAAEGDDLGECHVTPAGYAHMTHMLSGLAGGKLVVALEGGYNLDSISNSALAVAQTLLGEAPMELPPMVASEAGTETVWQVALEQSKYWKSVNPKACEPREDVDEISFSIPEILKGHRQHFLYSQYHMLQVPLMPAYEERYGSQVMCTGDLLENKTIIMFVHEFGNLRAELDGKPMCDVNLEHSYLIDFSKELIAWIRAEEYALVDVNMFPRPFSTTLLPMNMRSKTAIENPGRDLLVYLWDNYIQLSNAQRIVLIGHGQGCQTLLDLFQKRPANMIKYVDLVVQVVGTTKIPLIPKDSNDLRAWYSKNSIVIVHPEHPAFAPEGRILKRHGRVMKIDEVKPIKTMMKALPMIRDYVKQTLAPAA
;
A
#
# COMPACT_ATOMS: atom_id res chain seq x y z
N MET A 1 -11.78 71.41 34.96
CA MET A 1 -12.46 71.25 33.66
C MET A 1 -13.04 69.85 33.68
N ASP A 2 -14.35 69.77 33.44
CA ASP A 2 -15.16 68.55 33.23
C ASP A 2 -14.49 67.61 32.18
N VAL A 3 -14.83 66.33 32.00
CA VAL A 3 -16.15 65.76 31.66
C VAL A 3 -16.09 64.21 31.79
N ASP A 4 -17.14 63.65 32.38
CA ASP A 4 -17.81 62.32 32.23
C ASP A 4 -17.09 60.97 32.10
N GLY A 5 -17.56 60.03 32.94
CA GLY A 5 -18.25 58.84 32.42
C GLY A 5 -17.69 57.47 32.78
N GLN A 6 -17.86 56.99 34.02
CA GLN A 6 -17.91 55.54 34.32
C GLN A 6 -18.91 55.23 35.46
N GLU A 7 -19.95 54.47 35.12
CA GLU A 7 -20.95 53.92 36.04
C GLU A 7 -20.33 52.91 37.00
N LYS A 8 -20.70 53.02 38.29
CA LYS A 8 -20.36 52.07 39.34
C LYS A 8 -21.31 50.86 39.28
N GLN A 9 -20.75 49.66 39.16
CA GLN A 9 -21.47 48.39 39.35
C GLN A 9 -22.05 48.29 40.78
N PRO A 10 -23.26 47.72 40.97
CA PRO A 10 -23.84 47.53 42.29
C PRO A 10 -23.23 46.32 43.02
N ALA A 11 -23.14 46.44 44.34
CA ALA A 11 -22.60 45.43 45.25
C ALA A 11 -23.46 44.15 45.27
N TRP A 12 -22.78 43.01 45.16
CA TRP A 12 -23.38 41.67 45.23
C TRP A 12 -23.78 41.31 46.68
N THR A 13 -25.05 41.01 46.90
CA THR A 13 -25.57 40.39 48.12
C THR A 13 -25.69 38.86 47.92
N PRO A 14 -25.20 38.03 48.86
CA PRO A 14 -25.29 36.58 48.73
C PRO A 14 -26.66 36.08 49.20
N GLN A 15 -27.49 35.59 48.26
CA GLN A 15 -28.63 34.74 48.60
C GLN A 15 -28.67 33.52 47.65
N ASP A 16 -28.61 32.35 48.29
CA ASP A 16 -28.92 31.00 47.81
C ASP A 16 -28.08 30.40 46.66
N ASP A 17 -26.78 30.25 46.91
CA ASP A 17 -25.99 29.14 46.33
C ASP A 17 -26.24 27.86 47.15
N GLN A 18 -27.35 27.17 46.88
CA GLN A 18 -27.40 25.73 47.14
C GLN A 18 -26.47 25.06 46.14
N VAL A 19 -25.20 24.95 46.55
CA VAL A 19 -24.17 24.12 45.94
C VAL A 19 -24.74 22.73 45.72
N ARG A 20 -25.12 22.42 44.47
CA ARG A 20 -25.24 21.05 43.98
C ARG A 20 -23.83 20.45 44.03
N ARG A 21 -23.43 19.98 45.21
CA ARG A 21 -22.27 19.09 45.36
C ARG A 21 -22.48 17.95 44.39
N ALA A 22 -21.48 17.72 43.53
CA ALA A 22 -21.41 16.53 42.70
C ALA A 22 -21.70 15.32 43.58
N GLN A 23 -22.84 14.67 43.34
CA GLN A 23 -23.11 13.38 43.96
C GLN A 23 -22.07 12.44 43.37
N SER A 24 -21.16 11.97 44.21
CA SER A 24 -20.32 10.83 43.88
C SER A 24 -21.23 9.70 43.43
N GLU A 25 -21.11 9.29 42.16
CA GLU A 25 -21.67 8.04 41.66
C GLU A 25 -21.41 6.96 42.72
N PRO A 26 -22.43 6.20 43.17
CA PRO A 26 -22.24 5.18 44.18
C PRO A 26 -21.15 4.21 43.71
N TYR A 27 -20.23 3.85 44.60
CA TYR A 27 -19.18 2.86 44.37
C TYR A 27 -19.84 1.55 43.89
N GLN A 28 -19.91 1.36 42.58
CA GLN A 28 -20.33 0.08 42.01
C GLN A 28 -19.25 -0.92 42.39
N THR A 29 -19.63 -1.98 43.10
CA THR A 29 -18.76 -3.13 43.34
C THR A 29 -18.16 -3.55 42.01
N LEU A 30 -16.84 -3.43 41.86
CA LEU A 30 -16.15 -3.81 40.63
C LEU A 30 -16.56 -5.24 40.28
N PRO A 31 -17.07 -5.50 39.07
CA PRO A 31 -17.46 -6.84 38.69
C PRO A 31 -16.23 -7.75 38.84
N GLN A 32 -16.43 -8.93 39.44
CA GLN A 32 -15.37 -9.92 39.68
C GLN A 32 -14.58 -10.25 38.40
N TYR A 33 -15.24 -10.14 37.24
CA TYR A 33 -14.66 -10.34 35.92
C TYR A 33 -14.96 -9.14 35.03
N THR A 34 -13.93 -8.55 34.43
CA THR A 34 -14.07 -7.46 33.45
C THR A 34 -14.12 -7.95 32.01
N VAL A 35 -13.67 -9.19 31.77
CA VAL A 35 -13.57 -9.83 30.44
C VAL A 35 -14.35 -11.13 30.42
N GLY A 36 -15.21 -11.30 29.40
CA GLY A 36 -15.92 -12.55 29.12
C GLY A 36 -15.28 -13.35 27.98
N TYR A 37 -15.59 -14.64 27.88
CA TYR A 37 -15.24 -15.44 26.71
C TYR A 37 -16.40 -16.35 26.29
N VAL A 38 -16.47 -16.67 25.00
CA VAL A 38 -17.40 -17.67 24.46
C VAL A 38 -16.62 -18.84 23.91
N TYR A 39 -17.08 -20.06 24.18
CA TYR A 39 -16.55 -21.31 23.63
C TYR A 39 -17.63 -22.40 23.70
N SER A 40 -17.64 -23.33 22.74
CA SER A 40 -18.42 -24.57 22.83
C SER A 40 -17.70 -25.69 22.08
N ALA A 41 -17.57 -26.84 22.73
CA ALA A 41 -17.03 -28.05 22.10
C ALA A 41 -17.92 -28.60 20.99
N GLU A 42 -19.21 -28.24 20.93
CA GLU A 42 -20.10 -28.65 19.85
C GLU A 42 -19.68 -28.05 18.49
N MET A 43 -18.97 -26.91 18.49
CA MET A 43 -18.41 -26.35 17.25
C MET A 43 -17.29 -27.22 16.67
N LEU A 44 -16.73 -28.17 17.42
CA LEU A 44 -15.75 -29.15 16.93
C LEU A 44 -16.40 -30.22 16.02
N LEU A 45 -17.73 -30.33 16.03
CA LEU A 45 -18.47 -31.29 15.19
C LEU A 45 -18.44 -30.96 13.69
N HIS A 46 -17.99 -29.76 13.31
CA HIS A 46 -17.71 -29.43 11.91
C HIS A 46 -16.26 -29.82 11.59
N SER A 47 -16.03 -30.98 11.00
CA SER A 47 -14.69 -31.52 10.75
C SER A 47 -14.64 -32.16 9.37
N SER A 48 -13.59 -31.87 8.60
CA SER A 48 -13.40 -32.53 7.31
C SER A 48 -12.86 -33.95 7.48
N LEU A 49 -13.33 -34.88 6.63
CA LEU A 49 -12.79 -36.25 6.54
C LEU A 49 -11.43 -36.29 5.81
N HIS A 50 -11.21 -35.33 4.91
CA HIS A 50 -9.97 -35.11 4.17
C HIS A 50 -9.32 -33.85 4.72
N GLY A 51 -8.08 -33.92 5.21
CA GLY A 51 -7.44 -32.82 5.95
C GLY A 51 -7.67 -31.45 5.29
N HIS A 52 -8.14 -30.49 6.06
CA HIS A 52 -8.55 -29.17 5.60
C HIS A 52 -7.96 -28.08 6.52
N PRO A 53 -7.53 -26.90 6.00
CA PRO A 53 -6.92 -25.86 6.83
C PRO A 53 -7.84 -25.38 7.96
N GLU A 54 -9.13 -25.20 7.66
CA GLU A 54 -10.16 -24.95 8.68
C GLU A 54 -10.52 -26.28 9.37
N GLN A 55 -10.02 -26.44 10.60
CA GLN A 55 -10.11 -27.69 11.38
C GLN A 55 -10.47 -27.43 12.85
N PRO A 56 -11.12 -28.40 13.55
CA PRO A 56 -11.54 -28.25 14.95
C PRO A 56 -10.43 -27.83 15.92
N GLU A 57 -9.20 -28.27 15.65
CA GLU A 57 -8.00 -28.01 16.44
C GLU A 57 -7.74 -26.51 16.61
N ARG A 58 -8.18 -25.66 15.68
CA ARG A 58 -8.01 -24.20 15.75
C ARG A 58 -8.55 -23.62 17.06
N ILE A 59 -9.82 -23.88 17.37
CA ILE A 59 -10.43 -23.38 18.62
C ILE A 59 -10.00 -24.19 19.85
N ALA A 60 -9.71 -25.50 19.67
CA ALA A 60 -9.28 -26.35 20.76
C ALA A 60 -7.89 -25.94 21.28
N ARG A 61 -6.96 -25.59 20.38
CA ARG A 61 -5.60 -25.13 20.69
C ARG A 61 -5.63 -23.75 21.36
N ILE A 62 -6.45 -22.82 20.88
CA ILE A 62 -6.65 -21.52 21.56
C ILE A 62 -7.17 -21.74 22.98
N ARG A 63 -8.24 -22.54 23.13
CA ARG A 63 -8.83 -22.83 24.44
C ARG A 63 -7.81 -23.45 25.40
N LYS A 64 -7.01 -24.38 24.91
CA LYS A 64 -5.92 -25.00 25.68
C LYS A 64 -4.85 -24.00 26.06
N ALA A 65 -4.38 -23.14 25.15
CA ALA A 65 -3.40 -22.10 25.44
C ALA A 65 -3.90 -21.13 26.54
N PHE A 66 -5.18 -20.76 26.52
CA PHE A 66 -5.79 -19.92 27.55
C PHE A 66 -5.86 -20.65 28.90
N GLN A 67 -6.12 -21.96 28.89
CA GLN A 67 -6.15 -22.79 30.09
C GLN A 67 -4.75 -22.92 30.70
N ASP A 68 -3.76 -23.29 29.90
CA ASP A 68 -2.37 -23.50 30.30
C ASP A 68 -1.75 -22.20 30.86
N SER A 69 -2.13 -21.06 30.27
CA SER A 69 -1.73 -19.71 30.72
C SER A 69 -2.59 -19.14 31.86
N LYS A 70 -3.54 -19.92 32.40
CA LYS A 70 -4.45 -19.53 33.49
C LYS A 70 -5.27 -18.27 33.19
N LEU A 71 -5.58 -17.98 31.93
CA LEU A 71 -6.46 -16.85 31.58
C LEU A 71 -7.92 -17.15 31.90
N LEU A 72 -8.31 -18.42 31.79
CA LEU A 72 -9.71 -18.84 32.03
C LEU A 72 -10.18 -18.65 33.46
N SER A 73 -9.26 -18.61 34.43
CA SER A 73 -9.60 -18.27 35.82
C SER A 73 -9.77 -16.77 36.04
N LYS A 74 -9.28 -15.93 35.10
CA LYS A 74 -9.39 -14.46 35.09
C LYS A 74 -10.52 -13.94 34.19
N MET A 75 -11.16 -14.81 33.40
CA MET A 75 -12.25 -14.48 32.50
C MET A 75 -13.53 -15.23 32.90
N LYS A 76 -14.69 -14.73 32.49
CA LYS A 76 -15.97 -15.42 32.72
C LYS A 76 -16.53 -16.02 31.44
N GLU A 77 -16.92 -17.28 31.49
CA GLU A 77 -17.64 -17.91 30.37
C GLU A 77 -19.01 -17.25 30.17
N ILE A 78 -19.28 -16.83 28.94
CA ILE A 78 -20.55 -16.32 28.46
C ILE A 78 -21.31 -17.49 27.85
N GLN A 79 -22.53 -17.71 28.31
CA GLN A 79 -23.36 -18.81 27.82
C GLN A 79 -23.74 -18.58 26.36
N ILE A 80 -23.33 -19.52 25.50
CA ILE A 80 -23.65 -19.52 24.08
C ILE A 80 -25.04 -20.09 23.81
N ARG A 81 -25.67 -19.62 22.73
CA ARG A 81 -26.88 -20.21 22.15
C ARG A 81 -26.78 -20.22 20.62
N PRO A 82 -27.55 -21.06 19.92
CA PRO A 82 -27.70 -20.94 18.48
C PRO A 82 -28.33 -19.61 18.08
N VAL A 83 -27.90 -19.04 16.96
CA VAL A 83 -28.56 -17.89 16.33
C VAL A 83 -30.03 -18.23 16.01
N TYR A 84 -30.90 -17.25 16.24
CA TYR A 84 -32.31 -17.32 15.85
C TYR A 84 -32.49 -16.87 14.41
N ARG A 85 -33.51 -17.41 13.74
CA ARG A 85 -33.82 -17.08 12.35
C ARG A 85 -33.96 -15.57 12.14
N ASP A 86 -34.76 -14.90 12.96
CA ASP A 86 -35.00 -13.45 12.83
C ASP A 86 -33.74 -12.60 13.08
N GLU A 87 -32.75 -13.12 13.80
CA GLU A 87 -31.46 -12.45 13.96
C GLU A 87 -30.60 -12.62 12.71
N ALA A 88 -30.50 -13.85 12.17
CA ALA A 88 -29.75 -14.10 10.94
C ALA A 88 -30.32 -13.31 9.76
N LEU A 89 -31.64 -13.17 9.69
CA LEU A 89 -32.33 -12.41 8.64
C LEU A 89 -32.13 -10.89 8.71
N LEU A 90 -31.43 -10.37 9.72
CA LEU A 90 -31.00 -8.96 9.74
C LEU A 90 -29.90 -8.66 8.73
N VAL A 91 -29.19 -9.69 8.27
CA VAL A 91 -28.08 -9.60 7.30
C VAL A 91 -28.32 -10.52 6.12
N HIS A 92 -28.72 -11.76 6.38
CA HIS A 92 -28.85 -12.77 5.34
C HIS A 92 -30.26 -12.85 4.78
N SER A 93 -30.38 -13.23 3.51
CA SER A 93 -31.69 -13.53 2.93
C SER A 93 -32.29 -14.81 3.48
N ARG A 94 -33.60 -14.96 3.24
CA ARG A 94 -34.33 -16.18 3.59
C ARG A 94 -33.74 -17.41 2.90
N GLU A 95 -33.36 -17.26 1.63
CA GLU A 95 -32.76 -18.33 0.85
C GLU A 95 -31.43 -18.78 1.44
N HIS A 96 -30.56 -17.83 1.80
CA HIS A 96 -29.29 -18.14 2.47
C HIS A 96 -29.51 -18.91 3.79
N TRP A 97 -30.45 -18.47 4.64
CA TRP A 97 -30.82 -19.20 5.85
C TRP A 97 -31.26 -20.64 5.55
N ASP A 98 -32.13 -20.82 4.56
CA ASP A 98 -32.65 -22.15 4.20
C ASP A 98 -31.55 -23.05 3.63
N LYS A 99 -30.61 -22.52 2.83
CA LYS A 99 -29.41 -23.24 2.33
C LYS A 99 -28.58 -23.81 3.49
N VAL A 100 -28.22 -22.98 4.47
CA VAL A 100 -27.40 -23.41 5.61
C VAL A 100 -28.13 -24.43 6.50
N LEU A 101 -29.45 -24.30 6.64
CA LEU A 101 -30.28 -25.22 7.40
C LEU A 101 -30.50 -26.57 6.70
N ALA A 102 -30.45 -26.61 5.37
CA ALA A 102 -30.60 -27.84 4.60
C ALA A 102 -29.41 -28.80 4.79
N ILE A 103 -28.21 -28.28 5.07
CA ILE A 103 -26.98 -29.09 5.25
C ILE A 103 -27.15 -30.18 6.31
N GLN A 104 -27.84 -29.90 7.43
CA GLN A 104 -28.04 -30.89 8.50
C GLN A 104 -28.91 -32.09 8.08
N ALA A 105 -29.68 -31.94 7.00
CA ALA A 105 -30.58 -32.97 6.49
C ALA A 105 -29.97 -33.77 5.34
N MET A 106 -28.77 -33.40 4.87
CA MET A 106 -28.07 -34.11 3.81
C MET A 106 -27.66 -35.51 4.28
N THR A 107 -27.84 -36.48 3.40
CA THR A 107 -27.28 -37.83 3.54
C THR A 107 -25.78 -37.82 3.23
N GLU A 108 -25.07 -38.87 3.64
CA GLU A 108 -23.64 -39.02 3.31
C GLU A 108 -23.39 -38.98 1.79
N GLN A 109 -24.27 -39.59 0.99
CA GLN A 109 -24.16 -39.57 -0.46
C GLN A 109 -24.39 -38.17 -1.02
N GLU A 110 -25.37 -37.41 -0.53
CA GLU A 110 -25.60 -36.02 -0.96
C GLU A 110 -24.43 -35.10 -0.60
N ILE A 111 -23.77 -35.32 0.53
CA ILE A 111 -22.55 -34.59 0.91
C ILE A 111 -21.42 -34.87 -0.09
N ILE A 112 -21.21 -36.14 -0.45
CA ILE A 112 -20.21 -36.54 -1.45
C ILE A 112 -20.56 -35.94 -2.82
N ASP A 113 -21.82 -36.06 -3.25
CA ASP A 113 -22.27 -35.59 -4.55
C ASP A 113 -22.21 -34.06 -4.68
N SER A 114 -22.24 -33.32 -3.56
CA SER A 114 -22.15 -31.87 -3.51
C SER A 114 -20.75 -31.32 -3.22
N GLU A 115 -19.73 -32.18 -3.06
CA GLU A 115 -18.35 -31.79 -2.70
C GLU A 115 -17.80 -30.73 -3.66
N SER A 116 -17.90 -30.96 -4.97
CA SER A 116 -17.40 -30.02 -5.99
C SER A 116 -18.10 -28.67 -5.96
N TYR A 117 -19.39 -28.61 -5.60
CA TYR A 117 -20.12 -27.36 -5.45
C TYR A 117 -19.58 -26.54 -4.28
N TYR A 118 -19.45 -27.16 -3.11
CA TYR A 118 -18.92 -26.46 -1.92
C TYR A 118 -17.44 -26.11 -2.06
N GLU A 119 -16.62 -26.95 -2.68
CA GLU A 119 -15.21 -26.64 -2.95
C GLU A 119 -15.06 -25.39 -3.84
N SER A 120 -15.95 -25.23 -4.83
CA SER A 120 -15.96 -24.03 -5.70
C SER A 120 -16.27 -22.73 -4.94
N LEU A 121 -16.92 -22.82 -3.78
CA LEU A 121 -17.21 -21.72 -2.85
C LEU A 121 -16.15 -21.62 -1.74
N SER A 122 -15.09 -22.44 -1.79
CA SER A 122 -14.10 -22.60 -0.72
C SER A 122 -14.75 -23.03 0.59
N LEU A 123 -15.59 -24.07 0.53
CA LEU A 123 -16.31 -24.66 1.66
C LEU A 123 -16.16 -26.18 1.66
N PHE A 124 -16.36 -26.76 2.84
CA PHE A 124 -16.71 -28.18 2.99
C PHE A 124 -17.92 -28.27 3.92
N VAL A 125 -18.72 -29.32 3.77
CA VAL A 125 -19.92 -29.53 4.59
C VAL A 125 -19.98 -30.93 5.16
N MET A 126 -20.73 -31.03 6.25
CA MET A 126 -21.09 -32.28 6.94
C MET A 126 -22.29 -32.04 7.86
N ASN A 127 -22.93 -33.09 8.38
CA ASN A 127 -24.12 -32.97 9.23
C ASN A 127 -23.93 -32.05 10.45
N GLY A 128 -22.73 -32.00 11.03
CA GLY A 128 -22.40 -31.12 12.16
C GLY A 128 -22.30 -29.63 11.83
N THR A 129 -22.24 -29.27 10.54
CA THR A 129 -21.95 -27.91 10.05
C THR A 129 -23.00 -26.91 10.46
N THR A 130 -24.28 -27.20 10.24
CA THR A 130 -25.38 -26.29 10.60
C THR A 130 -25.39 -25.98 12.09
N ARG A 131 -25.15 -27.00 12.95
CA ARG A 131 -25.11 -26.81 14.40
C ARG A 131 -23.93 -25.91 14.81
N ALA A 132 -22.75 -26.18 14.27
CA ALA A 132 -21.56 -25.37 14.54
C ALA A 132 -21.74 -23.93 14.05
N ALA A 133 -22.20 -23.71 12.81
CA ALA A 133 -22.47 -22.39 12.23
C ALA A 133 -23.45 -21.56 13.06
N ARG A 134 -24.55 -22.19 13.51
CA ARG A 134 -25.54 -21.49 14.33
C ARG A 134 -24.99 -21.14 15.71
N LEU A 135 -24.21 -22.01 16.33
CA LEU A 135 -23.54 -21.72 17.61
C LEU A 135 -22.50 -20.62 17.45
N SER A 136 -21.67 -20.67 16.40
CA SER A 136 -20.65 -19.65 16.10
C SER A 136 -21.26 -18.25 16.07
N CYS A 137 -22.26 -18.05 15.20
CA CYS A 137 -22.96 -16.77 15.06
C CYS A 137 -23.64 -16.34 16.36
N GLY A 138 -24.38 -17.25 17.01
CA GLY A 138 -25.05 -16.95 18.28
C GLY A 138 -24.08 -16.65 19.42
N GLY A 139 -22.87 -17.22 19.40
CA GLY A 139 -21.80 -16.92 20.34
C GLY A 139 -21.25 -15.51 20.20
N VAL A 140 -21.01 -15.07 18.96
CA VAL A 140 -20.58 -13.68 18.70
C VAL A 140 -21.69 -12.68 19.09
N ILE A 141 -22.97 -13.03 18.85
CA ILE A 141 -24.12 -12.23 19.32
C ILE A 141 -24.10 -12.09 20.85
N GLU A 142 -23.97 -13.18 21.60
CA GLU A 142 -23.98 -13.11 23.08
C GLU A 142 -22.75 -12.40 23.66
N ALA A 143 -21.58 -12.54 23.02
CA ALA A 143 -20.38 -11.78 23.37
C ALA A 143 -20.62 -10.27 23.18
N CYS A 144 -21.11 -9.87 22.01
CA CYS A 144 -21.42 -8.48 21.69
C CYS A 144 -22.50 -7.88 22.61
N LEU A 145 -23.62 -8.59 22.83
CA LEU A 145 -24.68 -8.12 23.71
C LEU A 145 -24.20 -7.96 25.15
N SER A 146 -23.36 -8.87 25.66
CA SER A 146 -22.85 -8.79 27.03
C SER A 146 -21.94 -7.58 27.24
N VAL A 147 -21.14 -7.20 26.24
CA VAL A 147 -20.33 -5.97 26.27
C VAL A 147 -21.20 -4.73 26.08
N ALA A 148 -22.11 -4.75 25.10
CA ALA A 148 -23.00 -3.63 24.80
C ALA A 148 -23.90 -3.23 25.98
N GLN A 149 -24.35 -4.23 26.76
CA GLN A 149 -25.19 -4.05 27.95
C GLN A 149 -24.39 -3.78 29.23
N GLY A 150 -23.04 -3.71 29.14
CA GLY A 150 -22.18 -3.39 30.28
C GLY A 150 -21.98 -4.52 31.29
N ARG A 151 -22.32 -5.78 30.94
CA ARG A 151 -22.04 -6.94 31.81
C ARG A 151 -20.55 -7.24 31.87
N PHE A 152 -19.85 -7.05 30.75
CA PHE A 152 -18.40 -7.09 30.64
C PHE A 152 -17.91 -5.83 29.93
N ARG A 153 -16.66 -5.45 30.17
CA ARG A 153 -16.02 -4.38 29.41
C ARG A 153 -15.52 -4.88 28.06
N LYS A 154 -15.00 -6.11 28.03
CA LYS A 154 -14.48 -6.74 26.82
C LYS A 154 -14.89 -8.20 26.72
N SER A 155 -14.83 -8.79 25.53
CA SER A 155 -15.02 -10.24 25.39
C SER A 155 -14.23 -10.84 24.23
N PHE A 156 -13.92 -12.14 24.33
CA PHE A 156 -13.31 -12.93 23.25
C PHE A 156 -14.22 -14.11 22.89
N ALA A 157 -14.75 -14.14 21.66
CA ALA A 157 -15.50 -15.25 21.12
C ALA A 157 -14.58 -16.24 20.38
N ILE A 158 -14.30 -17.38 21.01
CA ILE A 158 -13.50 -18.47 20.45
C ILE A 158 -14.47 -19.39 19.68
N VAL A 159 -14.78 -19.01 18.45
CA VAL A 159 -15.86 -19.60 17.66
C VAL A 159 -15.37 -20.18 16.34
N ARG A 160 -16.11 -21.15 15.80
CA ARG A 160 -15.98 -21.64 14.42
C ARG A 160 -17.29 -22.28 13.97
N PRO A 161 -17.63 -22.29 12.67
CA PRO A 161 -16.90 -21.71 11.52
C PRO A 161 -16.77 -20.17 11.59
N PRO A 162 -15.81 -19.57 10.86
CA PRO A 162 -15.67 -18.11 10.70
C PRO A 162 -16.90 -17.49 10.00
N GLY A 163 -16.91 -16.17 9.83
CA GLY A 163 -18.07 -15.45 9.30
C GLY A 163 -17.82 -14.36 8.25
N HIS A 164 -16.67 -13.68 8.23
CA HIS A 164 -16.53 -12.43 7.48
C HIS A 164 -16.72 -12.51 5.94
N HIS A 165 -16.60 -13.70 5.33
CA HIS A 165 -16.84 -13.92 3.90
C HIS A 165 -18.30 -14.22 3.55
N ALA A 166 -19.13 -14.62 4.51
CA ALA A 166 -20.53 -14.94 4.23
C ALA A 166 -21.27 -13.66 3.79
N GLU A 167 -21.66 -13.63 2.53
CA GLU A 167 -22.42 -12.52 1.95
C GLU A 167 -23.90 -12.61 2.38
N PRO A 168 -24.68 -11.52 2.21
CA PRO A 168 -26.12 -11.56 2.48
C PRO A 168 -26.85 -12.73 1.82
N ASP A 169 -26.44 -13.12 0.61
CA ASP A 169 -27.14 -14.14 -0.18
C ASP A 169 -26.36 -15.44 -0.40
N GLU A 170 -25.09 -15.51 -0.01
CA GLU A 170 -24.26 -16.69 -0.27
C GLU A 170 -23.22 -16.96 0.83
N HIS A 171 -22.99 -18.24 1.08
CA HIS A 171 -21.98 -18.74 2.01
C HIS A 171 -20.73 -19.12 1.21
N MET A 172 -19.55 -18.74 1.71
CA MET A 172 -18.28 -18.92 0.99
C MET A 172 -17.10 -18.72 1.94
N GLY A 173 -15.90 -19.14 1.53
CA GLY A 173 -14.65 -18.84 2.26
C GLY A 173 -14.67 -19.34 3.70
N PHE A 174 -15.06 -20.60 3.90
CA PHE A 174 -15.28 -21.23 5.21
C PHE A 174 -16.42 -20.64 6.07
N CYS A 175 -17.11 -19.60 5.58
CA CYS A 175 -18.11 -18.84 6.34
C CYS A 175 -19.54 -19.22 5.94
N PHE A 176 -20.35 -19.61 6.93
CA PHE A 176 -21.75 -19.98 6.74
C PHE A 176 -22.75 -18.90 7.15
N PHE A 177 -22.43 -18.13 8.20
CA PHE A 177 -23.17 -16.92 8.57
C PHE A 177 -22.14 -15.84 8.88
N ASN A 178 -22.46 -14.59 8.58
CA ASN A 178 -21.60 -13.48 8.94
C ASN A 178 -21.78 -13.13 10.41
N ASN A 179 -21.00 -13.81 11.25
CA ASN A 179 -21.11 -13.76 12.70
C ASN A 179 -21.03 -12.32 13.23
N VAL A 180 -20.09 -11.52 12.72
CA VAL A 180 -19.84 -10.15 13.15
C VAL A 180 -20.92 -9.20 12.63
N ALA A 181 -21.32 -9.30 11.37
CA ALA A 181 -22.38 -8.45 10.82
C ALA A 181 -23.72 -8.70 11.50
N VAL A 182 -24.10 -9.96 11.71
CA VAL A 182 -25.35 -10.30 12.41
C VAL A 182 -25.30 -9.77 13.85
N ALA A 183 -24.19 -9.96 14.56
CA ALA A 183 -24.03 -9.43 15.91
C ALA A 183 -24.13 -7.90 15.98
N ALA A 184 -23.53 -7.17 15.03
CA ALA A 184 -23.64 -5.71 14.95
C ALA A 184 -25.10 -5.26 14.78
N LYS A 185 -25.86 -5.84 13.84
CA LYS A 185 -27.28 -5.51 13.65
C LYS A 185 -28.13 -5.88 14.87
N VAL A 186 -27.87 -7.02 15.52
CA VAL A 186 -28.57 -7.41 16.75
C VAL A 186 -28.29 -6.42 17.90
N VAL A 187 -27.05 -5.95 18.05
CA VAL A 187 -26.71 -4.92 19.04
C VAL A 187 -27.45 -3.61 18.76
N GLN A 188 -27.47 -3.15 17.50
CA GLN A 188 -28.17 -1.93 17.12
C GLN A 188 -29.69 -2.03 17.35
N LEU A 189 -30.26 -3.22 17.16
CA LEU A 189 -31.68 -3.50 17.38
C LEU A 189 -32.03 -3.57 18.86
N ARG A 190 -31.20 -4.23 19.69
CA ARG A 190 -31.52 -4.56 21.09
C ARG A 190 -30.94 -3.61 22.13
N THR A 191 -30.10 -2.66 21.71
CA THR A 191 -29.42 -1.72 22.62
C THR A 191 -29.47 -0.29 22.08
N GLN A 192 -28.94 0.65 22.86
CA GLN A 192 -28.83 2.06 22.45
C GLN A 192 -27.59 2.35 21.60
N ILE A 193 -26.71 1.37 21.40
CA ILE A 193 -25.50 1.52 20.57
C ILE A 193 -25.94 1.61 19.10
N LYS A 194 -25.52 2.68 18.43
CA LYS A 194 -25.81 2.93 17.01
C LYS A 194 -24.56 2.95 16.15
N ARG A 195 -23.46 3.53 16.64
CA ARG A 195 -22.19 3.60 15.89
C ARG A 195 -21.29 2.43 16.26
N ILE A 196 -21.04 1.52 15.32
CA ILE A 196 -20.19 0.34 15.53
C ILE A 196 -19.00 0.41 14.58
N LEU A 197 -17.80 0.23 15.12
CA LEU A 197 -16.59 -0.01 14.32
C LEU A 197 -16.40 -1.52 14.23
N ILE A 198 -16.32 -2.02 13.00
CA ILE A 198 -15.82 -3.36 12.71
C ILE A 198 -14.41 -3.20 12.12
N LEU A 199 -13.41 -3.66 12.85
CA LEU A 199 -12.06 -3.78 12.33
C LEU A 199 -11.81 -5.24 11.95
N ASP A 200 -11.41 -5.47 10.71
CA ASP A 200 -11.03 -6.77 10.18
C ASP A 200 -9.54 -6.79 9.90
N TRP A 201 -8.80 -7.60 10.65
CA TRP A 201 -7.36 -7.80 10.44
C TRP A 201 -7.03 -9.21 9.94
N ASP A 202 -8.06 -9.99 9.59
CA ASP A 202 -7.86 -11.23 8.84
C ASP A 202 -7.13 -10.88 7.53
N VAL A 203 -6.22 -11.76 7.09
CA VAL A 203 -5.43 -11.48 5.88
C VAL A 203 -6.29 -11.43 4.63
N HIS A 204 -7.50 -12.00 4.66
CA HIS A 204 -8.47 -11.95 3.58
C HIS A 204 -9.44 -10.79 3.77
N HIS A 205 -9.88 -10.20 2.65
CA HIS A 205 -10.94 -9.21 2.67
C HIS A 205 -12.26 -9.84 3.11
N GLY A 206 -12.86 -9.34 4.18
CA GLY A 206 -14.22 -9.71 4.61
C GLY A 206 -15.30 -9.13 3.71
N ASN A 207 -15.35 -9.57 2.45
CA ASN A 207 -16.30 -9.12 1.42
C ASN A 207 -17.75 -9.19 1.88
N GLY A 208 -18.12 -10.24 2.63
CA GLY A 208 -19.46 -10.38 3.19
C GLY A 208 -19.80 -9.29 4.20
N THR A 209 -18.84 -8.96 5.08
CA THR A 209 -18.99 -7.91 6.08
C THR A 209 -19.10 -6.54 5.42
N GLN A 210 -18.22 -6.23 4.45
CA GLN A 210 -18.32 -4.97 3.71
C GLN A 210 -19.66 -4.86 2.98
N ARG A 211 -20.10 -5.92 2.28
CA ARG A 211 -21.36 -5.93 1.54
C ARG A 211 -22.58 -5.74 2.46
N ALA A 212 -22.55 -6.26 3.68
CA ALA A 212 -23.64 -6.12 4.65
C ALA A 212 -23.85 -4.68 5.17
N PHE A 213 -22.86 -3.80 5.05
CA PHE A 213 -22.91 -2.41 5.52
C PHE A 213 -22.49 -1.38 4.47
N ASN A 214 -22.44 -1.77 3.19
CA ASN A 214 -21.87 -0.95 2.13
C ASN A 214 -22.58 0.41 1.97
N ASP A 215 -23.87 0.46 2.32
CA ASP A 215 -24.74 1.64 2.30
C ASP A 215 -25.10 2.20 3.69
N ASP A 216 -24.49 1.69 4.77
CA ASP A 216 -24.86 2.00 6.16
C ASP A 216 -23.80 2.85 6.89
N PRO A 217 -24.02 4.17 7.07
CA PRO A 217 -23.08 5.05 7.75
C PRO A 217 -23.01 4.84 9.27
N SER A 218 -23.89 4.01 9.84
CA SER A 218 -23.85 3.70 11.27
C SER A 218 -22.83 2.61 11.62
N VAL A 219 -22.30 1.91 10.62
CA VAL A 219 -21.26 0.91 10.79
C VAL A 219 -20.04 1.27 9.94
N LEU A 220 -18.92 1.52 10.60
CA LEU A 220 -17.63 1.73 9.94
C LEU A 220 -16.93 0.38 9.82
N TYR A 221 -16.66 -0.06 8.59
CA TYR A 221 -15.86 -1.25 8.30
C TYR A 221 -14.45 -0.83 7.86
N ILE A 222 -13.43 -1.35 8.55
CA ILE A 222 -12.02 -1.14 8.17
C ILE A 222 -11.36 -2.51 8.03
N SER A 223 -10.74 -2.78 6.88
CA SER A 223 -10.08 -4.07 6.61
C SER A 223 -8.62 -3.88 6.17
N LEU A 224 -7.70 -4.65 6.76
CA LEU A 224 -6.31 -4.74 6.33
C LEU A 224 -6.06 -6.15 5.79
N HIS A 225 -5.88 -6.29 4.48
CA HIS A 225 -5.87 -7.61 3.83
C HIS A 225 -4.88 -7.68 2.67
N ARG A 226 -4.39 -8.88 2.36
CA ARG A 226 -3.61 -9.14 1.15
C ARG A 226 -4.53 -9.05 -0.06
N TYR A 227 -4.11 -8.27 -1.06
CA TYR A 227 -4.96 -7.97 -2.22
C TYR A 227 -4.30 -8.33 -3.55
N GLU A 228 -3.01 -8.00 -3.73
CA GLU A 228 -2.25 -8.31 -4.95
C GLU A 228 -2.98 -7.89 -6.25
N ARG A 229 -3.61 -6.70 -6.23
CA ARG A 229 -4.44 -6.17 -7.32
C ARG A 229 -5.67 -7.04 -7.63
N GLY A 230 -6.31 -7.58 -6.60
CA GLY A 230 -7.49 -8.43 -6.71
C GLY A 230 -7.19 -9.84 -7.21
N GLN A 231 -5.94 -10.30 -7.10
CA GLN A 231 -5.53 -11.67 -7.44
C GLN A 231 -5.54 -12.61 -6.22
N PHE A 232 -5.41 -12.06 -5.02
CA PHE A 232 -5.52 -12.84 -3.78
C PHE A 232 -7.00 -13.01 -3.40
N TYR A 233 -7.34 -14.16 -2.82
CA TYR A 233 -8.72 -14.50 -2.44
C TYR A 233 -9.33 -13.41 -1.52
N PRO A 234 -10.61 -12.99 -1.72
CA PRO A 234 -11.64 -13.54 -2.62
C PRO A 234 -11.60 -13.05 -4.08
N CYS A 235 -10.52 -12.37 -4.48
CA CYS A 235 -10.29 -11.81 -5.81
C CYS A 235 -11.26 -10.68 -6.19
N GLY A 236 -10.90 -9.95 -7.25
CA GLY A 236 -11.72 -8.89 -7.82
C GLY A 236 -11.53 -7.52 -7.15
N PRO A 237 -12.27 -6.50 -7.62
CA PRO A 237 -12.02 -5.10 -7.28
C PRO A 237 -12.59 -4.67 -5.91
N PHE A 238 -13.44 -5.48 -5.28
CA PHE A 238 -14.27 -5.04 -4.15
C PHE A 238 -13.47 -4.76 -2.86
N GLY A 239 -12.34 -5.44 -2.65
CA GLY A 239 -11.37 -5.14 -1.59
C GLY A 239 -10.38 -4.02 -1.96
N GLY A 240 -10.52 -3.40 -3.14
CA GLY A 240 -9.65 -2.28 -3.55
C GLY A 240 -9.86 -1.04 -2.69
N LEU A 241 -8.84 -0.16 -2.65
CA LEU A 241 -8.88 1.10 -1.89
C LEU A 241 -9.98 2.06 -2.37
N GLU A 242 -10.41 1.97 -3.63
CA GLU A 242 -11.46 2.79 -4.25
C GLU A 242 -12.88 2.36 -3.78
N SER A 243 -13.01 1.15 -3.22
CA SER A 243 -14.27 0.60 -2.74
C SER A 243 -14.62 1.15 -1.35
N CYS A 244 -15.15 2.37 -1.32
CA CYS A 244 -15.34 3.16 -0.10
C CYS A 244 -16.77 3.12 0.48
N GLY A 245 -17.63 2.21 0.02
CA GLY A 245 -19.06 2.23 0.31
C GLY A 245 -19.87 2.95 -0.76
N GLU A 246 -21.19 2.98 -0.60
CA GLU A 246 -22.12 3.59 -1.56
C GLU A 246 -23.25 4.35 -0.86
N GLY A 247 -23.90 5.25 -1.60
CA GLY A 247 -25.04 6.00 -1.08
C GLY A 247 -24.73 6.69 0.25
N PRO A 248 -25.57 6.52 1.29
CA PRO A 248 -25.32 7.07 2.62
C PRO A 248 -24.07 6.50 3.32
N GLY A 249 -23.63 5.28 2.96
CA GLY A 249 -22.46 4.61 3.52
C GLY A 249 -21.13 4.98 2.85
N LEU A 250 -21.13 5.87 1.85
CA LEU A 250 -19.92 6.32 1.19
C LEU A 250 -18.95 6.98 2.20
N GLY A 251 -17.71 6.46 2.24
CA GLY A 251 -16.67 6.82 3.21
C GLY A 251 -16.60 5.91 4.44
N TYR A 252 -17.58 5.03 4.66
CA TYR A 252 -17.65 4.15 5.84
C TYR A 252 -17.16 2.72 5.59
N SER A 253 -16.65 2.43 4.38
CA SER A 253 -15.79 1.27 4.12
C SER A 253 -14.37 1.73 3.84
N VAL A 254 -13.40 1.23 4.60
CA VAL A 254 -11.98 1.60 4.47
C VAL A 254 -11.14 0.34 4.24
N ASN A 255 -10.71 0.15 3.00
CA ASN A 255 -9.84 -0.96 2.62
C ASN A 255 -8.36 -0.53 2.63
N ILE A 256 -7.51 -1.33 3.28
CA ILE A 256 -6.05 -1.21 3.26
C ILE A 256 -5.48 -2.46 2.53
N PRO A 257 -5.43 -2.42 1.18
CA PRO A 257 -5.12 -3.59 0.37
C PRO A 257 -3.61 -3.78 0.20
N TRP A 258 -3.02 -4.69 0.95
CA TRP A 258 -1.59 -5.00 0.84
C TRP A 258 -1.23 -5.50 -0.57
N PRO A 259 -0.22 -4.90 -1.22
CA PRO A 259 0.08 -5.16 -2.62
C PRO A 259 0.84 -6.47 -2.81
N THR A 260 1.43 -7.01 -1.74
CA THR A 260 2.25 -8.23 -1.74
C THR A 260 2.12 -8.94 -0.39
N LYS A 261 2.54 -10.21 -0.35
CA LYS A 261 2.86 -10.92 0.90
C LYS A 261 4.05 -10.30 1.67
N GLY A 262 4.33 -10.83 2.85
CA GLY A 262 5.50 -10.48 3.67
C GLY A 262 5.35 -9.22 4.52
N MET A 263 4.13 -8.71 4.68
CA MET A 263 3.85 -7.55 5.54
C MET A 263 4.15 -7.89 7.00
N THR A 264 4.74 -6.95 7.72
CA THR A 264 5.27 -7.15 9.09
C THR A 264 4.50 -6.31 10.12
N ASP A 265 4.84 -6.49 11.40
CA ASP A 265 4.35 -5.61 12.49
C ASP A 265 4.51 -4.12 12.16
N ALA A 266 5.62 -3.74 11.52
CA ALA A 266 5.88 -2.34 11.19
C ALA A 266 4.85 -1.75 10.22
N ASP A 267 4.44 -2.54 9.22
CA ASP A 267 3.46 -2.14 8.21
C ASP A 267 2.06 -2.00 8.82
N TYR A 268 1.65 -2.98 9.63
CA TYR A 268 0.36 -2.96 10.33
C TYR A 268 0.27 -1.81 11.34
N ILE A 269 1.30 -1.61 12.17
CA ILE A 269 1.35 -0.50 13.13
C ILE A 269 1.36 0.85 12.41
N HIS A 270 2.04 0.97 11.27
CA HIS A 270 2.01 2.17 10.45
C HIS A 270 0.60 2.47 9.92
N ALA A 271 -0.09 1.48 9.35
CA ALA A 271 -1.48 1.62 8.92
C ALA A 271 -2.41 1.99 10.08
N PHE A 272 -2.21 1.42 11.27
CA PHE A 272 -2.97 1.75 12.46
C PHE A 272 -2.82 3.22 12.86
N GLN A 273 -1.59 3.70 12.92
CA GLN A 273 -1.29 5.07 13.34
C GLN A 273 -1.73 6.12 12.32
N ARG A 274 -1.70 5.78 11.02
CA ARG A 274 -1.97 6.74 9.93
C ARG A 274 -3.40 6.73 9.41
N ILE A 275 -4.08 5.58 9.45
CA ILE A 275 -5.42 5.40 8.89
C ILE A 275 -6.41 4.95 9.96
N VAL A 276 -6.20 3.77 10.55
CA VAL A 276 -7.22 3.11 11.40
C VAL A 276 -7.60 3.96 12.60
N MET A 277 -6.62 4.36 13.42
CA MET A 277 -6.87 5.09 14.66
C MET A 277 -7.37 6.52 14.40
N PRO A 278 -6.81 7.31 13.46
CA PRO A 278 -7.37 8.62 13.12
C PRO A 278 -8.85 8.56 12.70
N ILE A 279 -9.19 7.65 11.78
CA ILE A 279 -10.58 7.47 11.31
C ILE A 279 -11.48 6.99 12.46
N ALA A 280 -11.04 6.00 13.23
CA ALA A 280 -11.82 5.46 14.34
C ALA A 280 -12.08 6.50 15.45
N LEU A 281 -11.12 7.38 15.73
CA LEU A 281 -11.29 8.49 16.67
C LEU A 281 -12.27 9.54 16.13
N GLU A 282 -12.21 9.86 14.83
CA GLU A 282 -13.17 10.78 14.20
C GLU A 282 -14.59 10.20 14.15
N PHE A 283 -14.73 8.90 13.88
CA PHE A 283 -16.01 8.19 13.86
C PHE A 283 -16.66 8.07 15.25
N ALA A 284 -15.84 8.04 16.31
CA ALA A 284 -16.29 7.91 17.70
C ALA A 284 -17.28 6.74 17.93
N PRO A 285 -16.84 5.48 17.72
CA PRO A 285 -17.68 4.31 17.87
C PRO A 285 -18.13 4.10 19.33
N GLU A 286 -19.29 3.48 19.49
CA GLU A 286 -19.90 3.13 20.77
C GLU A 286 -19.66 1.65 21.14
N LEU A 287 -19.26 0.84 20.16
CA LEU A 287 -18.76 -0.52 20.28
C LEU A 287 -17.70 -0.76 19.20
N VAL A 288 -16.64 -1.47 19.57
CA VAL A 288 -15.65 -1.98 18.60
C VAL A 288 -15.75 -3.51 18.55
N ILE A 289 -15.86 -4.06 17.35
CA ILE A 289 -15.79 -5.49 17.08
C ILE A 289 -14.57 -5.74 16.21
N ILE A 290 -13.71 -6.67 16.61
CA ILE A 290 -12.58 -7.11 15.82
C ILE A 290 -12.94 -8.46 15.18
N SER A 291 -13.04 -8.49 13.85
CA SER A 291 -12.98 -9.71 13.05
C SER A 291 -11.52 -10.17 13.08
N ALA A 292 -11.25 -11.13 13.96
CA ALA A 292 -9.91 -11.51 14.37
C ALA A 292 -9.45 -12.79 13.70
N GLY A 293 -9.05 -12.69 12.44
CA GLY A 293 -8.23 -13.69 11.78
C GLY A 293 -6.79 -13.64 12.27
N PHE A 294 -6.11 -14.80 12.27
CA PHE A 294 -4.69 -14.87 12.62
C PHE A 294 -3.86 -15.51 11.49
N ASP A 295 -4.34 -15.44 10.26
CA ASP A 295 -3.66 -15.90 9.05
C ASP A 295 -2.70 -14.85 8.46
N ALA A 296 -2.74 -13.59 8.93
CA ALA A 296 -1.64 -12.65 8.70
C ALA A 296 -0.42 -12.91 9.61
N ALA A 297 -0.54 -13.87 10.55
CA ALA A 297 0.50 -14.14 11.52
C ALA A 297 1.73 -14.82 10.91
N GLU A 298 2.89 -14.56 11.50
CA GLU A 298 4.12 -15.27 11.16
C GLU A 298 3.93 -16.79 11.27
N GLY A 299 4.24 -17.52 10.19
CA GLY A 299 4.12 -18.97 10.09
C GLY A 299 2.83 -19.48 9.45
N ASP A 300 1.88 -18.61 9.09
CA ASP A 300 0.70 -19.02 8.32
C ASP A 300 1.01 -19.15 6.83
N ASP A 301 0.78 -20.34 6.27
CA ASP A 301 1.10 -20.67 4.88
C ASP A 301 0.11 -20.06 3.86
N LEU A 302 -1.10 -19.65 4.29
CA LEU A 302 -2.10 -19.07 3.38
C LEU A 302 -1.93 -17.55 3.27
N GLY A 303 -1.79 -16.85 4.41
CA GLY A 303 -1.65 -15.39 4.39
C GLY A 303 -0.25 -14.91 4.02
N GLU A 304 0.79 -15.68 4.34
CA GLU A 304 2.20 -15.38 4.04
C GLU A 304 2.66 -13.98 4.51
N CYS A 305 2.05 -13.46 5.58
CA CYS A 305 2.51 -12.27 6.29
C CYS A 305 3.30 -12.66 7.55
N HIS A 306 3.85 -11.66 8.24
CA HIS A 306 4.77 -11.83 9.35
C HIS A 306 4.36 -10.96 10.55
N VAL A 307 3.06 -10.90 10.85
CA VAL A 307 2.57 -10.24 12.06
C VAL A 307 2.85 -11.13 13.26
N THR A 308 3.56 -10.61 14.26
CA THR A 308 3.90 -11.35 15.47
C THR A 308 2.77 -11.28 16.50
N PRO A 309 2.76 -12.16 17.51
CA PRO A 309 1.84 -12.02 18.65
C PRO A 309 1.96 -10.66 19.35
N ALA A 310 3.15 -10.03 19.35
CA ALA A 310 3.32 -8.67 19.87
C ALA A 310 2.58 -7.64 19.01
N GLY A 311 2.66 -7.75 17.68
CA GLY A 311 1.90 -6.92 16.75
C GLY A 311 0.39 -6.93 17.04
N TYR A 312 -0.21 -8.11 17.16
CA TYR A 312 -1.63 -8.25 17.54
C TYR A 312 -1.96 -7.67 18.91
N ALA A 313 -1.08 -7.82 19.91
CA ALA A 313 -1.26 -7.22 21.22
C ALA A 313 -1.28 -5.68 21.15
N HIS A 314 -0.35 -5.07 20.40
CA HIS A 314 -0.32 -3.62 20.20
C HIS A 314 -1.56 -3.10 19.47
N MET A 315 -1.98 -3.75 18.39
CA MET A 315 -3.21 -3.42 17.66
C MET A 315 -4.44 -3.49 18.58
N THR A 316 -4.56 -4.55 19.38
CA THR A 316 -5.63 -4.71 20.38
C THR A 316 -5.60 -3.61 21.44
N HIS A 317 -4.41 -3.21 21.87
CA HIS A 317 -4.23 -2.17 22.88
C HIS A 317 -4.71 -0.80 22.36
N MET A 318 -4.35 -0.44 21.12
CA MET A 318 -4.80 0.82 20.50
C MET A 318 -6.33 0.89 20.42
N LEU A 319 -6.97 -0.19 19.96
CA LEU A 319 -8.44 -0.27 19.84
C LEU A 319 -9.14 -0.28 21.19
N SER A 320 -8.51 -0.80 22.24
CA SER A 320 -9.04 -0.81 23.61
C SER A 320 -9.25 0.61 24.18
N GLY A 321 -8.66 1.64 23.57
CA GLY A 321 -8.87 3.04 23.94
C GLY A 321 -10.18 3.65 23.42
N LEU A 322 -10.83 3.00 22.46
CA LEU A 322 -12.07 3.47 21.83
C LEU A 322 -13.32 2.99 22.58
N ALA A 323 -14.48 3.59 22.31
CA ALA A 323 -15.79 3.15 22.81
C ALA A 323 -15.87 2.97 24.35
N GLY A 324 -15.10 3.74 25.13
CA GLY A 324 -14.98 3.56 26.58
C GLY A 324 -14.37 2.21 27.01
N GLY A 325 -13.72 1.51 26.08
CA GLY A 325 -13.16 0.18 26.23
C GLY A 325 -14.12 -0.96 25.91
N LYS A 326 -15.31 -0.70 25.34
CA LYS A 326 -16.25 -1.73 24.85
C LYS A 326 -15.68 -2.38 23.60
N LEU A 327 -15.02 -3.53 23.78
CA LEU A 327 -14.29 -4.22 22.73
C LEU A 327 -14.65 -5.72 22.70
N VAL A 328 -15.01 -6.21 21.52
CA VAL A 328 -15.28 -7.63 21.28
C VAL A 328 -14.30 -8.16 20.25
N VAL A 329 -13.65 -9.28 20.55
CA VAL A 329 -12.82 -10.02 19.60
C VAL A 329 -13.61 -11.25 19.17
N ALA A 330 -13.80 -11.44 17.87
CA ALA A 330 -14.49 -12.60 17.29
C ALA A 330 -13.53 -13.34 16.36
N LEU A 331 -13.28 -14.62 16.62
CA LEU A 331 -12.33 -15.40 15.82
C LEU A 331 -12.82 -15.59 14.37
N GLU A 332 -11.94 -15.33 13.40
CA GLU A 332 -12.15 -15.58 11.96
C GLU A 332 -11.18 -16.67 11.45
N GLY A 333 -10.24 -16.36 10.53
CA GLY A 333 -9.23 -17.26 9.95
C GLY A 333 -8.00 -17.52 10.82
N GLY A 334 -6.93 -18.05 10.21
CA GLY A 334 -5.70 -18.51 10.87
C GLY A 334 -5.58 -20.03 10.92
N TYR A 335 -4.60 -20.57 10.22
CA TYR A 335 -4.54 -21.99 9.84
C TYR A 335 -3.27 -22.70 10.31
N ASN A 336 -2.23 -21.94 10.66
CA ASN A 336 -1.16 -22.47 11.50
C ASN A 336 -1.60 -22.52 12.99
N LEU A 337 -1.69 -23.73 13.54
CA LEU A 337 -2.19 -23.99 14.90
C LEU A 337 -1.34 -23.35 16.02
N ASP A 338 -0.05 -23.17 15.80
CA ASP A 338 0.84 -22.52 16.76
C ASP A 338 0.70 -20.99 16.65
N SER A 339 0.74 -20.45 15.43
CA SER A 339 0.59 -19.01 15.19
C SER A 339 -0.75 -18.48 15.68
N ILE A 340 -1.86 -19.17 15.39
CA ILE A 340 -3.20 -18.78 15.86
C ILE A 340 -3.31 -18.81 17.38
N SER A 341 -2.78 -19.84 18.04
CA SER A 341 -2.91 -19.99 19.49
C SER A 341 -2.05 -18.98 20.25
N ASN A 342 -0.82 -18.71 19.77
CA ASN A 342 0.07 -17.70 20.34
C ASN A 342 -0.47 -16.27 20.14
N SER A 343 -0.99 -15.97 18.95
CA SER A 343 -1.54 -14.65 18.63
C SER A 343 -2.83 -14.38 19.41
N ALA A 344 -3.76 -15.35 19.46
CA ALA A 344 -4.97 -15.24 20.26
C ALA A 344 -4.68 -15.09 21.76
N LEU A 345 -3.64 -15.77 22.26
CA LEU A 345 -3.20 -15.64 23.64
C LEU A 345 -2.74 -14.21 23.95
N ALA A 346 -1.89 -13.62 23.09
CA ALA A 346 -1.38 -12.27 23.26
C ALA A 346 -2.52 -11.21 23.22
N VAL A 347 -3.50 -11.40 22.34
CA VAL A 347 -4.73 -10.58 22.31
C VAL A 347 -5.49 -10.70 23.62
N ALA A 348 -5.75 -11.93 24.12
CA ALA A 348 -6.49 -12.16 25.35
C ALA A 348 -5.79 -11.58 26.60
N GLN A 349 -4.46 -11.67 26.67
CA GLN A 349 -3.66 -11.02 27.72
C GLN A 349 -3.86 -9.49 27.71
N THR A 350 -3.84 -8.90 26.51
CA THR A 350 -4.10 -7.46 26.34
C THR A 350 -5.53 -7.07 26.74
N LEU A 351 -6.53 -7.90 26.43
CA LEU A 351 -7.91 -7.67 26.88
C LEU A 351 -8.01 -7.63 28.41
N LEU A 352 -7.28 -8.52 29.10
CA LEU A 352 -7.18 -8.59 30.57
C LEU A 352 -6.37 -7.43 31.19
N GLY A 353 -5.76 -6.57 30.38
CA GLY A 353 -5.00 -5.40 30.82
C GLY A 353 -3.52 -5.67 31.08
N GLU A 354 -2.99 -6.82 30.64
CA GLU A 354 -1.54 -7.05 30.62
C GLU A 354 -0.90 -6.12 29.57
N ALA A 355 0.29 -5.62 29.87
CA ALA A 355 1.00 -4.74 28.94
C ALA A 355 1.45 -5.55 27.70
N PRO A 356 1.25 -5.04 26.47
CA PRO A 356 1.80 -5.66 25.27
C PRO A 356 3.32 -5.85 25.37
N MET A 357 3.84 -6.92 24.74
CA MET A 357 5.28 -7.13 24.61
C MET A 357 5.94 -5.96 23.87
N GLU A 358 7.16 -5.61 24.24
CA GLU A 358 7.90 -4.54 23.58
C GLU A 358 8.19 -4.91 22.12
N LEU A 359 7.83 -4.01 21.20
CA LEU A 359 8.24 -4.11 19.81
C LEU A 359 9.60 -3.41 19.65
N PRO A 360 10.61 -4.05 19.04
CA PRO A 360 11.90 -3.40 18.79
C PRO A 360 11.74 -2.21 17.83
N PRO A 361 12.79 -1.38 17.64
CA PRO A 361 12.79 -0.41 16.55
C PRO A 361 12.60 -1.12 15.21
N MET A 362 11.56 -0.74 14.48
CA MET A 362 11.20 -1.32 13.19
C MET A 362 10.98 -0.23 12.15
N VAL A 363 11.05 -0.60 10.87
CA VAL A 363 10.81 0.29 9.73
C VAL A 363 9.77 -0.36 8.83
N ALA A 364 8.68 0.35 8.55
CA ALA A 364 7.66 -0.10 7.62
C ALA A 364 8.25 -0.20 6.21
N SER A 365 7.81 -1.18 5.43
CA SER A 365 8.27 -1.43 4.08
C SER A 365 7.87 -0.28 3.13
N GLU A 366 8.60 -0.13 2.02
CA GLU A 366 8.23 0.82 0.97
C GLU A 366 6.84 0.49 0.39
N ALA A 367 6.54 -0.80 0.19
CA ALA A 367 5.23 -1.25 -0.27
C ALA A 367 4.11 -0.88 0.72
N GLY A 368 4.31 -1.14 2.02
CA GLY A 368 3.32 -0.83 3.05
C GLY A 368 3.10 0.68 3.22
N THR A 369 4.17 1.47 3.21
CA THR A 369 4.08 2.94 3.32
C THR A 369 3.42 3.59 2.10
N GLU A 370 3.74 3.12 0.88
CA GLU A 370 3.08 3.58 -0.35
C GLU A 370 1.59 3.23 -0.35
N THR A 371 1.22 2.00 0.03
CA THR A 371 -0.20 1.61 0.15
C THR A 371 -0.94 2.48 1.16
N VAL A 372 -0.36 2.71 2.35
CA VAL A 372 -0.96 3.59 3.36
C VAL A 372 -1.10 5.03 2.85
N TRP A 373 -0.14 5.53 2.07
CA TRP A 373 -0.22 6.83 1.43
C TRP A 373 -1.36 6.92 0.41
N GLN A 374 -1.50 5.91 -0.46
CA GLN A 374 -2.58 5.85 -1.45
C GLN A 374 -3.96 5.75 -0.78
N VAL A 375 -4.08 4.94 0.26
CA VAL A 375 -5.29 4.85 1.08
C VAL A 375 -5.58 6.21 1.74
N ALA A 376 -4.57 6.90 2.25
CA ALA A 376 -4.75 8.22 2.83
C ALA A 376 -5.32 9.22 1.83
N LEU A 377 -4.79 9.24 0.60
CA LEU A 377 -5.33 10.09 -0.48
C LEU A 377 -6.80 9.78 -0.73
N GLU A 378 -7.17 8.51 -0.89
CA GLU A 378 -8.56 8.14 -1.16
C GLU A 378 -9.50 8.49 0.01
N GLN A 379 -9.10 8.14 1.22
CA GLN A 379 -9.93 8.32 2.43
C GLN A 379 -10.00 9.77 2.89
N SER A 380 -9.02 10.60 2.53
CA SER A 380 -9.02 12.02 2.88
C SER A 380 -10.18 12.82 2.27
N LYS A 381 -10.83 12.27 1.24
CA LYS A 381 -12.07 12.80 0.64
C LYS A 381 -13.24 12.75 1.62
N TYR A 382 -13.22 11.81 2.55
CA TYR A 382 -14.32 11.54 3.49
C TYR A 382 -13.95 11.89 4.94
N TRP A 383 -12.68 11.73 5.32
CA TRP A 383 -12.21 11.86 6.71
C TRP A 383 -11.26 13.05 6.89
N LYS A 384 -11.57 13.91 7.86
CA LYS A 384 -10.77 15.13 8.13
C LYS A 384 -9.46 14.80 8.83
N SER A 385 -9.42 13.74 9.61
CA SER A 385 -8.27 13.27 10.38
C SER A 385 -7.15 12.66 9.53
N VAL A 386 -7.43 12.27 8.28
CA VAL A 386 -6.49 11.57 7.40
C VAL A 386 -5.66 12.57 6.59
N ASN A 387 -4.34 12.32 6.53
CA ASN A 387 -3.39 13.07 5.71
C ASN A 387 -2.42 12.11 5.00
N PRO A 388 -1.92 12.46 3.79
CA PRO A 388 -2.15 13.70 3.03
C PRO A 388 -3.58 13.85 2.49
N LYS A 389 -4.00 15.09 2.18
CA LYS A 389 -5.26 15.34 1.45
C LYS A 389 -5.11 15.06 -0.04
N ALA A 390 -6.13 14.45 -0.64
CA ALA A 390 -6.29 14.37 -2.08
C ALA A 390 -6.33 15.80 -2.66
N CYS A 391 -5.57 16.02 -3.72
CA CYS A 391 -5.68 17.23 -4.52
C CYS A 391 -7.02 17.23 -5.27
N GLU A 392 -7.53 18.42 -5.59
CA GLU A 392 -8.74 18.58 -6.39
C GLU A 392 -8.60 17.86 -7.76
N PRO A 393 -9.68 17.25 -8.29
CA PRO A 393 -9.64 16.57 -9.58
C PRO A 393 -9.20 17.53 -10.69
N ARG A 394 -8.30 17.06 -11.56
CA ARG A 394 -7.79 17.86 -12.68
C ARG A 394 -8.81 18.14 -13.79
N GLU A 395 -9.93 17.42 -13.80
CA GLU A 395 -10.89 17.39 -14.92
C GLU A 395 -11.52 18.76 -15.20
N ASP A 396 -11.67 19.63 -14.20
CA ASP A 396 -12.27 20.97 -14.37
C ASP A 396 -11.27 22.06 -14.83
N VAL A 397 -9.97 21.78 -14.79
CA VAL A 397 -8.89 22.77 -15.06
C VAL A 397 -7.86 22.30 -16.08
N ASP A 398 -8.04 21.11 -16.65
CA ASP A 398 -7.06 20.48 -17.55
C ASP A 398 -6.67 21.38 -18.73
N GLU A 399 -7.61 22.08 -19.36
CA GLU A 399 -7.34 22.94 -20.53
C GLU A 399 -6.44 24.15 -20.22
N ILE A 400 -6.42 24.62 -18.97
CA ILE A 400 -5.64 25.79 -18.54
C ILE A 400 -4.47 25.40 -17.62
N SER A 401 -4.33 24.12 -17.28
CA SER A 401 -3.29 23.64 -16.38
C SER A 401 -2.03 23.23 -17.14
N PHE A 402 -0.87 23.56 -16.57
CA PHE A 402 0.41 23.04 -17.03
C PHE A 402 0.97 22.08 -15.98
N SER A 403 1.38 20.89 -16.40
CA SER A 403 2.07 19.98 -15.50
C SER A 403 3.46 20.53 -15.13
N ILE A 404 3.92 20.28 -13.91
CA ILE A 404 5.27 20.68 -13.47
C ILE A 404 6.35 20.23 -14.47
N PRO A 405 6.34 18.98 -15.00
CA PRO A 405 7.29 18.59 -16.04
C PRO A 405 7.27 19.46 -17.30
N GLU A 406 6.11 19.91 -17.78
CA GLU A 406 6.04 20.79 -18.97
C GLU A 406 6.61 22.18 -18.67
N ILE A 407 6.38 22.72 -17.47
CA ILE A 407 6.99 23.98 -17.02
C ILE A 407 8.53 23.84 -16.99
N LEU A 408 9.04 22.74 -16.43
CA LEU A 408 10.48 22.46 -16.36
C LEU A 408 11.10 22.25 -17.75
N LYS A 409 10.40 21.62 -18.70
CA LYS A 409 10.82 21.48 -20.11
C LYS A 409 10.97 22.86 -20.76
N GLY A 410 9.95 23.71 -20.65
CA GLY A 410 9.99 25.07 -21.19
C GLY A 410 11.13 25.91 -20.61
N HIS A 411 11.32 25.86 -19.29
CA HIS A 411 12.44 26.52 -18.62
C HIS A 411 13.79 26.02 -19.14
N ARG A 412 13.99 24.69 -19.21
CA ARG A 412 15.24 24.09 -19.70
C ARG A 412 15.55 24.48 -21.13
N GLN A 413 14.57 24.39 -22.03
CA GLN A 413 14.75 24.78 -23.44
C GLN A 413 15.20 26.24 -23.54
N HIS A 414 14.51 27.14 -22.85
CA HIS A 414 14.87 28.56 -22.83
C HIS A 414 16.25 28.81 -22.22
N PHE A 415 16.60 28.11 -21.13
CA PHE A 415 17.90 28.21 -20.47
C PHE A 415 19.04 27.75 -21.40
N LEU A 416 18.90 26.59 -22.05
CA LEU A 416 19.91 26.05 -22.96
C LEU A 416 20.14 26.94 -24.19
N TYR A 417 19.07 27.52 -24.73
CA TYR A 417 19.16 28.48 -25.83
C TYR A 417 19.83 29.79 -25.40
N SER A 418 19.38 30.39 -24.29
CA SER A 418 19.86 31.70 -23.85
C SER A 418 21.29 31.69 -23.31
N GLN A 419 21.70 30.64 -22.59
CA GLN A 419 23.02 30.57 -21.96
C GLN A 419 24.07 29.89 -22.84
N TYR A 420 23.67 28.90 -23.64
CA TYR A 420 24.62 28.07 -24.39
C TYR A 420 24.41 28.11 -25.91
N HIS A 421 23.42 28.86 -26.40
CA HIS A 421 23.07 28.95 -27.82
C HIS A 421 22.79 27.59 -28.47
N MET A 422 22.26 26.65 -27.68
CA MET A 422 21.84 25.35 -28.19
C MET A 422 20.51 25.48 -28.93
N LEU A 423 20.37 24.72 -30.00
CA LEU A 423 19.21 24.72 -30.88
C LEU A 423 18.45 23.39 -30.76
N GLN A 424 17.15 23.42 -31.01
CA GLN A 424 16.35 22.20 -31.04
C GLN A 424 16.72 21.37 -32.27
N VAL A 425 16.90 20.06 -32.07
CA VAL A 425 17.06 19.11 -33.17
C VAL A 425 15.69 18.86 -33.81
N PRO A 426 15.51 19.08 -35.13
CA PRO A 426 14.24 18.79 -35.80
C PRO A 426 13.91 17.30 -35.74
N LEU A 427 12.71 16.96 -35.26
CA LEU A 427 12.23 15.58 -35.21
C LEU A 427 11.11 15.35 -36.22
N MET A 428 10.95 14.10 -36.67
CA MET A 428 9.76 13.71 -37.42
C MET A 428 8.49 13.87 -36.58
N PRO A 429 7.32 14.11 -37.19
CA PRO A 429 6.06 14.33 -36.46
C PRO A 429 5.74 13.28 -35.41
N ALA A 430 6.04 12.00 -35.69
CA ALA A 430 5.82 10.88 -34.77
C ALA A 430 6.62 10.98 -33.45
N TYR A 431 7.75 11.69 -33.45
CA TYR A 431 8.59 11.91 -32.27
C TYR A 431 8.41 13.31 -31.70
N GLU A 432 8.11 14.31 -32.54
CA GLU A 432 7.90 15.71 -32.13
C GLU A 432 6.72 15.84 -31.14
N GLU A 433 5.64 15.09 -31.35
CA GLU A 433 4.48 15.09 -30.44
C GLU A 433 4.86 14.64 -29.01
N ARG A 434 5.84 13.73 -28.89
CA ARG A 434 6.21 13.09 -27.62
C ARG A 434 7.45 13.71 -26.96
N TYR A 435 8.41 14.15 -27.77
CA TYR A 435 9.74 14.63 -27.35
C TYR A 435 10.09 16.01 -27.90
N GLY A 436 9.15 16.71 -28.53
CA GLY A 436 9.36 18.07 -29.01
C GLY A 436 9.91 18.97 -27.91
N SER A 437 10.92 19.76 -28.27
CA SER A 437 11.64 20.67 -27.36
C SER A 437 12.47 20.00 -26.25
N GLN A 438 12.68 18.68 -26.31
CA GLN A 438 13.47 17.92 -25.33
C GLN A 438 14.83 17.45 -25.85
N VAL A 439 15.10 17.65 -27.15
CA VAL A 439 16.37 17.31 -27.79
C VAL A 439 17.04 18.58 -28.28
N MET A 440 18.16 18.93 -27.68
CA MET A 440 18.90 20.16 -27.95
C MET A 440 20.32 19.82 -28.40
N CYS A 441 20.89 20.57 -29.34
CA CYS A 441 22.26 20.39 -29.78
C CYS A 441 23.01 21.72 -29.90
N THR A 442 24.34 21.65 -29.92
CA THR A 442 25.16 22.81 -30.30
C THR A 442 25.10 23.05 -31.82
N GLY A 443 25.30 24.30 -32.25
CA GLY A 443 25.17 24.67 -33.66
C GLY A 443 26.23 24.06 -34.59
N ASP A 444 27.32 23.54 -34.03
CA ASP A 444 28.46 22.93 -34.72
C ASP A 444 28.37 21.40 -34.80
N LEU A 445 27.23 20.80 -34.48
CA LEU A 445 27.04 19.34 -34.37
C LEU A 445 27.57 18.54 -35.58
N LEU A 446 27.32 19.02 -36.81
CA LEU A 446 27.69 18.30 -38.02
C LEU A 446 29.18 18.46 -38.39
N GLU A 447 29.82 19.53 -37.92
CA GLU A 447 31.17 19.92 -38.31
C GLU A 447 32.23 19.54 -37.28
N ASN A 448 31.85 19.47 -36.00
CA ASN A 448 32.76 19.21 -34.90
C ASN A 448 33.34 17.77 -34.98
N LYS A 449 34.61 17.63 -34.64
CA LYS A 449 35.32 16.34 -34.67
C LYS A 449 34.98 15.45 -33.47
N THR A 450 34.45 16.02 -32.39
CA THR A 450 34.10 15.31 -31.16
C THR A 450 32.67 15.60 -30.76
N ILE A 451 31.87 14.55 -30.61
CA ILE A 451 30.49 14.66 -30.14
C ILE A 451 30.34 13.95 -28.81
N ILE A 452 29.66 14.61 -27.88
CA ILE A 452 29.14 14.01 -26.66
C ILE A 452 27.62 13.96 -26.76
N MET A 453 27.05 12.76 -26.69
CA MET A 453 25.60 12.59 -26.55
C MET A 453 25.28 12.27 -25.10
N PHE A 454 24.52 13.18 -24.47
CA PHE A 454 24.11 13.06 -23.09
C PHE A 454 22.61 12.72 -23.02
N VAL A 455 22.31 11.51 -22.54
CA VAL A 455 20.94 10.97 -22.45
C VAL A 455 20.54 10.87 -20.98
N HIS A 456 19.50 11.60 -20.58
CA HIS A 456 19.14 11.76 -19.19
C HIS A 456 17.65 12.03 -18.96
N GLU A 457 17.24 12.07 -17.70
CA GLU A 457 15.91 12.50 -17.26
C GLU A 457 15.97 13.90 -16.62
N PHE A 458 14.83 14.47 -16.23
CA PHE A 458 14.81 15.69 -15.43
C PHE A 458 15.60 15.53 -14.13
N GLY A 459 16.24 16.61 -13.70
CA GLY A 459 16.77 16.71 -12.34
C GLY A 459 15.64 16.63 -11.31
N ASN A 460 15.98 16.34 -10.06
CA ASN A 460 14.98 16.20 -9.01
C ASN A 460 14.46 17.59 -8.60
N LEU A 461 13.13 17.75 -8.59
CA LEU A 461 12.49 18.89 -7.93
C LEU A 461 12.48 18.63 -6.42
N ARG A 462 13.06 19.55 -5.66
CA ARG A 462 12.90 19.55 -4.20
C ARG A 462 11.82 20.55 -3.87
N ALA A 463 10.71 20.01 -3.38
CA ALA A 463 9.62 20.80 -2.83
C ALA A 463 9.74 20.78 -1.29
N GLU A 464 9.86 21.96 -0.70
CA GLU A 464 9.54 22.13 0.72
C GLU A 464 8.04 22.35 0.81
N LEU A 465 7.36 21.69 1.74
CA LEU A 465 5.92 21.86 1.90
C LEU A 465 5.66 22.98 2.91
N ASP A 466 4.66 23.83 2.64
CA ASP A 466 4.29 24.98 3.48
C ASP A 466 3.66 24.58 4.83
N GLY A 467 3.55 23.26 5.09
CA GLY A 467 3.12 22.72 6.38
C GLY A 467 1.59 22.61 6.56
N LYS A 468 0.83 22.49 5.47
CA LYS A 468 -0.63 22.32 5.50
C LYS A 468 -1.05 20.86 5.25
N PRO A 469 -2.30 20.47 5.58
CA PRO A 469 -2.85 19.15 5.22
C PRO A 469 -2.89 18.89 3.71
N MET A 470 -2.80 19.95 2.89
CA MET A 470 -2.64 19.88 1.44
C MET A 470 -1.16 19.90 1.05
N CYS A 471 -0.81 19.24 -0.07
CA CYS A 471 0.56 19.21 -0.63
C CYS A 471 0.92 20.56 -1.28
N ASP A 472 0.91 21.63 -0.47
CA ASP A 472 1.24 22.98 -0.91
C ASP A 472 2.76 23.15 -0.91
N VAL A 473 3.32 23.41 -2.09
CA VAL A 473 4.75 23.65 -2.29
C VAL A 473 5.10 25.07 -1.84
N ASN A 474 6.02 25.21 -0.88
CA ASN A 474 6.62 26.49 -0.51
C ASN A 474 7.48 26.97 -1.69
N LEU A 475 6.93 27.89 -2.47
CA LEU A 475 7.56 28.36 -3.70
C LEU A 475 8.90 29.09 -3.45
N GLU A 476 9.08 29.74 -2.29
CA GLU A 476 10.29 30.50 -1.97
C GLU A 476 11.48 29.61 -1.62
N HIS A 477 11.21 28.43 -1.06
CA HIS A 477 12.24 27.49 -0.61
C HIS A 477 12.32 26.21 -1.44
N SER A 478 11.47 26.05 -2.45
CA SER A 478 11.52 24.94 -3.40
C SER A 478 12.41 25.28 -4.59
N TYR A 479 13.27 24.35 -4.99
CA TYR A 479 14.26 24.60 -6.05
C TYR A 479 14.51 23.38 -6.92
N LEU A 480 14.83 23.66 -8.19
CA LEU A 480 15.24 22.65 -9.17
C LEU A 480 16.74 22.39 -9.03
N ILE A 481 17.11 21.12 -8.84
CA ILE A 481 18.52 20.71 -8.91
C ILE A 481 18.79 20.17 -10.31
N ASP A 482 19.42 20.99 -11.15
CA ASP A 482 19.86 20.61 -12.49
C ASP A 482 21.38 20.41 -12.55
N PHE A 483 21.81 19.16 -12.41
CA PHE A 483 23.23 18.79 -12.46
C PHE A 483 23.82 18.87 -13.88
N SER A 484 22.98 18.86 -14.93
CA SER A 484 23.47 18.90 -16.31
C SER A 484 24.20 20.22 -16.62
N LYS A 485 23.90 21.29 -15.87
CA LYS A 485 24.55 22.60 -15.98
C LYS A 485 26.08 22.50 -15.90
N GLU A 486 26.62 21.72 -14.95
CA GLU A 486 28.08 21.57 -14.79
C GLU A 486 28.71 20.69 -15.88
N LEU A 487 27.95 19.71 -16.39
CA LEU A 487 28.37 18.86 -17.51
C LEU A 487 28.44 19.70 -18.79
N ILE A 488 27.36 20.41 -19.13
CA ILE A 488 27.25 21.26 -20.33
C ILE A 488 28.34 22.34 -20.33
N ALA A 489 28.54 23.02 -19.19
CA ALA A 489 29.57 24.04 -19.06
C ALA A 489 30.98 23.49 -19.34
N TRP A 490 31.26 22.26 -18.89
CA TRP A 490 32.54 21.60 -19.18
C TRP A 490 32.67 21.23 -20.66
N ILE A 491 31.67 20.61 -21.25
CA ILE A 491 31.69 20.20 -22.66
C ILE A 491 31.94 21.41 -23.57
N ARG A 492 31.32 22.54 -23.25
CA ARG A 492 31.54 23.81 -23.95
C ARG A 492 32.94 24.38 -23.74
N ALA A 493 33.49 24.29 -22.53
CA ALA A 493 34.85 24.76 -22.25
C ALA A 493 35.93 23.98 -23.02
N GLU A 494 35.65 22.71 -23.37
CA GLU A 494 36.53 21.88 -24.21
C GLU A 494 36.19 21.97 -25.72
N GLU A 495 35.23 22.82 -26.11
CA GLU A 495 34.80 23.02 -27.49
C GLU A 495 34.28 21.76 -28.20
N TYR A 496 33.66 20.85 -27.45
CA TYR A 496 33.01 19.66 -28.03
C TYR A 496 31.56 19.97 -28.45
N ALA A 497 31.07 19.25 -29.46
CA ALA A 497 29.65 19.29 -29.80
C ALA A 497 28.84 18.46 -28.80
N LEU A 498 27.67 18.97 -28.42
CA LEU A 498 26.76 18.32 -27.47
C LEU A 498 25.43 18.01 -28.13
N VAL A 499 24.91 16.81 -27.89
CA VAL A 499 23.50 16.45 -28.08
C VAL A 499 22.91 16.08 -26.71
N ASP A 500 22.06 16.97 -26.19
CA ASP A 500 21.33 16.81 -24.93
C ASP A 500 19.96 16.18 -25.23
N VAL A 501 19.73 14.98 -24.71
CA VAL A 501 18.51 14.20 -24.95
C VAL A 501 17.80 13.96 -23.61
N ASN A 502 16.72 14.70 -23.37
CA ASN A 502 15.86 14.49 -22.21
C ASN A 502 14.75 13.46 -22.52
N MET A 503 14.69 12.40 -21.72
CA MET A 503 13.90 11.20 -21.99
C MET A 503 12.51 11.20 -21.35
N PHE A 504 12.04 12.31 -20.76
CA PHE A 504 10.75 12.35 -20.07
C PHE A 504 9.57 12.63 -21.05
N PRO A 505 8.78 11.62 -21.47
CA PRO A 505 7.78 11.81 -22.53
C PRO A 505 6.71 12.83 -22.12
N ARG A 506 6.14 13.57 -23.08
CA ARG A 506 4.90 14.31 -22.84
C ARG A 506 3.76 13.32 -22.52
N PRO A 507 2.81 13.66 -21.63
CA PRO A 507 1.62 12.83 -21.39
C PRO A 507 0.88 12.66 -22.72
N PHE A 508 0.73 11.42 -23.20
CA PHE A 508 0.04 11.14 -24.44
C PHE A 508 -1.44 10.89 -24.14
N SER A 509 -2.33 11.72 -24.69
CA SER A 509 -3.78 11.56 -24.50
C SER A 509 -4.31 10.40 -25.35
N THR A 510 -4.60 9.26 -24.71
CA THR A 510 -5.20 8.08 -25.37
C THR A 510 -6.72 8.21 -25.56
N THR A 511 -7.33 9.31 -25.10
CA THR A 511 -8.78 9.58 -25.19
C THR A 511 -9.25 9.95 -26.59
N LEU A 512 -8.35 10.39 -27.49
CA LEU A 512 -8.70 10.80 -28.86
C LEU A 512 -8.52 9.69 -29.92
N LEU A 513 -8.06 8.49 -29.54
CA LEU A 513 -7.87 7.39 -30.49
C LEU A 513 -9.07 6.42 -30.51
N PRO A 514 -9.60 6.05 -31.69
CA PRO A 514 -10.61 5.01 -31.84
C PRO A 514 -10.18 3.69 -31.18
N MET A 515 -11.09 2.98 -30.49
CA MET A 515 -10.80 1.75 -29.71
C MET A 515 -9.99 0.69 -30.48
N ASN A 516 -10.20 0.61 -31.78
CA ASN A 516 -9.57 -0.30 -32.75
C ASN A 516 -8.10 0.06 -33.10
N MET A 517 -7.61 1.23 -32.71
CA MET A 517 -6.20 1.64 -32.82
C MET A 517 -5.42 1.49 -31.50
N ARG A 518 -6.11 1.36 -30.35
CA ARG A 518 -5.47 1.27 -29.02
C ARG A 518 -4.52 0.07 -28.87
N SER A 519 -4.66 -0.98 -29.69
CA SER A 519 -3.80 -2.16 -29.63
C SER A 519 -2.69 -2.22 -30.70
N LYS A 520 -2.67 -1.31 -31.68
CA LYS A 520 -1.79 -1.43 -32.87
C LYS A 520 -0.63 -0.43 -32.95
N THR A 521 -0.62 0.61 -32.12
CA THR A 521 0.44 1.64 -32.07
C THR A 521 1.08 1.76 -30.68
N ALA A 522 1.21 0.64 -29.96
CA ALA A 522 2.09 0.58 -28.81
C ALA A 522 3.55 0.62 -29.32
N ILE A 523 4.15 1.80 -29.39
CA ILE A 523 5.60 1.93 -29.46
C ILE A 523 6.14 1.33 -28.16
N GLU A 524 6.53 0.05 -28.17
CA GLU A 524 6.93 -0.72 -26.98
C GLU A 524 8.06 -0.04 -26.17
N ASN A 525 8.88 0.80 -26.82
CA ASN A 525 9.89 1.62 -26.14
C ASN A 525 10.20 2.90 -26.96
N PRO A 526 9.52 4.02 -26.68
CA PRO A 526 9.64 5.25 -27.47
C PRO A 526 11.00 5.94 -27.35
N GLY A 527 11.67 5.76 -26.20
CA GLY A 527 12.98 6.33 -25.99
C GLY A 527 14.04 5.69 -26.87
N ARG A 528 13.98 4.36 -27.04
CA ARG A 528 14.87 3.61 -27.94
C ARG A 528 14.76 4.12 -29.37
N ASP A 529 13.53 4.27 -29.87
CA ASP A 529 13.29 4.60 -31.27
C ASP A 529 13.73 6.06 -31.57
N LEU A 530 13.58 6.98 -30.59
CA LEU A 530 14.15 8.33 -30.65
C LEU A 530 15.68 8.30 -30.77
N LEU A 531 16.38 7.53 -29.93
CA LEU A 531 17.85 7.45 -29.98
C LEU A 531 18.35 6.84 -31.30
N VAL A 532 17.64 5.83 -31.83
CA VAL A 532 17.95 5.27 -33.15
C VAL A 532 17.77 6.33 -34.24
N TYR A 533 16.70 7.11 -34.18
CA TYR A 533 16.48 8.21 -35.12
C TYR A 533 17.59 9.26 -35.05
N LEU A 534 17.97 9.71 -33.85
CA LEU A 534 19.06 10.68 -33.66
C LEU A 534 20.39 10.14 -34.17
N TRP A 535 20.68 8.87 -33.89
CA TRP A 535 21.89 8.20 -34.35
C TRP A 535 21.97 8.17 -35.87
N ASP A 536 20.94 7.63 -36.53
CA ASP A 536 20.95 7.37 -37.97
C ASP A 536 20.91 8.66 -38.80
N ASN A 537 20.26 9.73 -38.32
CA ASN A 537 20.03 10.96 -39.08
C ASN A 537 20.98 12.12 -38.74
N TYR A 538 21.60 12.13 -37.57
CA TYR A 538 22.46 13.23 -37.14
C TYR A 538 23.86 12.75 -36.76
N ILE A 539 23.97 11.83 -35.81
CA ILE A 539 25.28 11.44 -35.26
C ILE A 539 26.13 10.71 -36.30
N GLN A 540 25.57 9.70 -36.97
CA GLN A 540 26.29 8.91 -37.96
C GLN A 540 26.65 9.70 -39.22
N LEU A 541 25.91 10.75 -39.54
CA LEU A 541 26.13 11.60 -40.71
C LEU A 541 27.08 12.78 -40.44
N SER A 542 27.49 12.97 -39.18
CA SER A 542 28.41 14.04 -38.78
C SER A 542 29.86 13.77 -39.20
N ASN A 543 30.69 14.82 -39.17
CA ASN A 543 32.15 14.70 -39.36
C ASN A 543 32.89 14.23 -38.09
N ALA A 544 32.16 13.76 -37.07
CA ALA A 544 32.75 13.35 -35.82
C ALA A 544 33.67 12.15 -36.01
N GLN A 545 34.90 12.31 -35.51
CA GLN A 545 35.91 11.25 -35.44
C GLN A 545 35.89 10.57 -34.08
N ARG A 546 35.33 11.24 -33.07
CA ARG A 546 35.26 10.75 -31.70
C ARG A 546 33.86 10.94 -31.14
N ILE A 547 33.28 9.89 -30.57
CA ILE A 547 31.92 9.92 -30.00
C ILE A 547 31.93 9.33 -28.59
N VAL A 548 31.43 10.11 -27.63
CA VAL A 548 31.22 9.67 -26.25
C VAL A 548 29.75 9.69 -25.91
N LEU A 549 29.27 8.60 -25.31
CA LEU A 549 27.88 8.46 -24.87
C LEU A 549 27.82 8.52 -23.35
N ILE A 550 27.01 9.42 -22.80
CA ILE A 550 26.83 9.57 -21.35
C ILE A 550 25.36 9.32 -21.01
N GLY A 551 25.09 8.28 -20.23
CA GLY A 551 23.76 7.95 -19.71
C GLY A 551 23.63 8.26 -18.23
N HIS A 552 22.49 8.81 -17.84
CA HIS A 552 22.13 9.00 -16.43
C HIS A 552 20.73 8.45 -16.15
N GLY A 553 20.55 7.74 -15.03
CA GLY A 553 19.25 7.20 -14.61
C GLY A 553 18.65 6.26 -15.65
N GLN A 554 17.39 6.48 -16.06
CA GLN A 554 16.76 5.67 -17.12
C GLN A 554 17.45 5.82 -18.49
N GLY A 555 18.16 6.93 -18.73
CA GLY A 555 18.95 7.11 -19.94
C GLY A 555 20.01 6.01 -20.16
N CYS A 556 20.49 5.39 -19.08
CA CYS A 556 21.41 4.25 -19.14
C CYS A 556 20.79 3.04 -19.86
N GLN A 557 19.54 2.71 -19.56
CA GLN A 557 18.85 1.59 -20.21
C GLN A 557 18.56 1.91 -21.67
N THR A 558 18.06 3.13 -21.97
CA THR A 558 17.76 3.54 -23.35
C THR A 558 19.01 3.52 -24.24
N LEU A 559 20.16 3.94 -23.71
CA LEU A 559 21.43 3.83 -24.43
C LEU A 559 21.76 2.38 -24.77
N LEU A 560 21.55 1.42 -23.86
CA LEU A 560 21.80 0.01 -24.19
C LEU A 560 20.80 -0.56 -25.19
N ASP A 561 19.58 -0.04 -25.24
CA ASP A 561 18.62 -0.41 -26.27
C ASP A 561 19.08 0.04 -27.67
N LEU A 562 19.77 1.18 -27.78
CA LEU A 562 20.45 1.60 -29.02
C LEU A 562 21.55 0.61 -29.43
N PHE A 563 22.33 0.11 -28.46
CA PHE A 563 23.37 -0.90 -28.70
C PHE A 563 22.79 -2.20 -29.24
N GLN A 564 21.59 -2.58 -28.80
CA GLN A 564 20.89 -3.75 -29.32
C GLN A 564 20.45 -3.56 -30.79
N LYS A 565 20.04 -2.36 -31.17
CA LYS A 565 19.55 -2.06 -32.54
C LYS A 565 20.66 -1.74 -33.54
N ARG A 566 21.82 -1.23 -33.08
CA ARG A 566 22.95 -0.78 -33.94
C ARG A 566 24.33 -1.29 -33.47
N PRO A 567 24.51 -2.59 -33.14
CA PRO A 567 25.72 -3.09 -32.47
C PRO A 567 27.02 -2.85 -33.25
N ALA A 568 27.01 -3.04 -34.58
CA ALA A 568 28.19 -2.84 -35.41
C ALA A 568 28.61 -1.36 -35.49
N ASN A 569 27.64 -0.44 -35.52
CA ASN A 569 27.91 1.00 -35.53
C ASN A 569 28.48 1.45 -34.20
N MET A 570 27.97 0.94 -33.07
CA MET A 570 28.49 1.29 -31.75
C MET A 570 29.97 0.93 -31.62
N ILE A 571 30.36 -0.27 -32.04
CA ILE A 571 31.75 -0.73 -31.97
C ILE A 571 32.67 0.12 -32.87
N LYS A 572 32.16 0.56 -34.03
CA LYS A 572 32.95 1.28 -35.04
C LYS A 572 33.17 2.76 -34.70
N TYR A 573 32.15 3.43 -34.16
CA TYR A 573 32.11 4.89 -34.08
C TYR A 573 32.19 5.44 -32.65
N VAL A 574 31.79 4.67 -31.63
CA VAL A 574 31.82 5.14 -30.23
C VAL A 574 33.19 4.83 -29.65
N ASP A 575 33.73 5.75 -28.85
CA ASP A 575 35.01 5.56 -28.13
C ASP A 575 34.82 5.23 -26.66
N LEU A 576 33.79 5.79 -26.03
CA LEU A 576 33.52 5.62 -24.60
C LEU A 576 32.03 5.69 -24.29
N VAL A 577 31.58 4.78 -23.42
CA VAL A 577 30.25 4.82 -22.81
C VAL A 577 30.37 5.05 -21.31
N VAL A 578 29.76 6.11 -20.82
CA VAL A 578 29.68 6.44 -19.39
C VAL A 578 28.25 6.22 -18.94
N GLN A 579 28.05 5.44 -17.87
CA GLN A 579 26.74 5.24 -17.28
C GLN A 579 26.76 5.58 -15.80
N VAL A 580 25.81 6.40 -15.38
CA VAL A 580 25.54 6.70 -13.96
C VAL A 580 24.14 6.18 -13.65
N VAL A 581 24.09 4.98 -13.07
CA VAL A 581 22.87 4.15 -13.02
C VAL A 581 21.88 4.63 -11.94
N GLY A 582 22.37 5.30 -10.88
CA GLY A 582 21.53 5.65 -9.74
C GLY A 582 21.08 4.40 -8.98
N THR A 583 19.79 4.30 -8.64
CA THR A 583 19.18 3.19 -7.88
C THR A 583 18.56 2.09 -8.75
N THR A 584 18.54 2.27 -10.08
CA THR A 584 17.93 1.29 -11.00
C THR A 584 18.89 0.12 -11.25
N LYS A 585 18.35 -1.02 -11.74
CA LYS A 585 19.20 -2.18 -12.07
C LYS A 585 20.23 -1.78 -13.13
N ILE A 586 21.47 -2.26 -12.97
CA ILE A 586 22.53 -2.05 -13.95
C ILE A 586 22.08 -2.68 -15.29
N PRO A 587 21.97 -1.88 -16.36
CA PRO A 587 21.46 -2.37 -17.63
C PRO A 587 22.50 -3.30 -18.28
N LEU A 588 22.01 -4.23 -19.11
CA LEU A 588 22.81 -5.32 -19.68
C LEU A 588 22.82 -5.28 -21.20
N ILE A 589 24.01 -5.35 -21.82
CA ILE A 589 24.12 -5.53 -23.27
C ILE A 589 23.64 -6.94 -23.70
N PRO A 590 23.15 -7.13 -24.95
CA PRO A 590 22.66 -8.42 -25.45
C PRO A 590 23.67 -9.57 -25.29
N LYS A 591 23.16 -10.80 -25.12
CA LYS A 591 24.01 -12.00 -24.97
C LYS A 591 24.68 -12.41 -26.29
N ASP A 592 24.08 -12.07 -27.43
CA ASP A 592 24.35 -12.77 -28.69
C ASP A 592 25.60 -12.28 -29.43
N SER A 593 26.17 -11.13 -29.05
CA SER A 593 27.40 -10.60 -29.65
C SER A 593 28.60 -10.74 -28.70
N ASN A 594 29.55 -11.62 -29.05
CA ASN A 594 30.82 -11.76 -28.31
C ASN A 594 31.71 -10.51 -28.45
N ASP A 595 31.77 -9.94 -29.66
CA ASP A 595 32.62 -8.78 -29.96
C ASP A 595 32.15 -7.52 -29.24
N LEU A 596 30.83 -7.30 -29.20
CA LEU A 596 30.24 -6.19 -28.44
C LEU A 596 30.52 -6.32 -26.94
N ARG A 597 30.49 -7.55 -26.41
CA ARG A 597 30.82 -7.81 -24.99
C ARG A 597 32.26 -7.49 -24.66
N ALA A 598 33.19 -7.92 -25.50
CA ALA A 598 34.61 -7.61 -25.34
C ALA A 598 34.85 -6.09 -25.42
N TRP A 599 34.31 -5.45 -26.45
CA TRP A 599 34.43 -4.01 -26.66
C TRP A 599 33.82 -3.20 -25.50
N TYR A 600 32.59 -3.50 -25.10
CA TYR A 600 31.88 -2.78 -24.06
C TYR A 600 32.58 -2.90 -22.71
N SER A 601 33.11 -4.08 -22.37
CA SER A 601 33.87 -4.25 -21.12
C SER A 601 35.14 -3.37 -21.03
N LYS A 602 35.72 -2.99 -22.17
CA LYS A 602 36.94 -2.17 -22.25
C LYS A 602 36.64 -0.68 -22.39
N ASN A 603 35.57 -0.33 -23.11
CA ASN A 603 35.22 1.04 -23.50
C ASN A 603 33.97 1.56 -22.78
N SER A 604 33.64 1.03 -21.60
CA SER A 604 32.58 1.57 -20.76
C SER A 604 32.98 1.70 -19.31
N ILE A 605 32.44 2.73 -18.64
CA ILE A 605 32.50 2.90 -17.19
C ILE A 605 31.07 3.01 -16.66
N VAL A 606 30.78 2.26 -15.60
CA VAL A 606 29.46 2.20 -14.98
C VAL A 606 29.58 2.54 -13.51
N ILE A 607 29.08 3.71 -13.13
CA ILE A 607 29.23 4.28 -11.80
C ILE A 607 27.97 3.98 -10.99
N VAL A 608 28.18 3.38 -9.82
CA VAL A 608 27.10 2.85 -8.97
C VAL A 608 27.36 3.20 -7.51
N HIS A 609 26.29 3.48 -6.75
CA HIS A 609 26.35 3.75 -5.32
C HIS A 609 26.69 2.47 -4.51
N PRO A 610 27.18 2.58 -3.26
CA PRO A 610 27.79 1.45 -2.55
C PRO A 610 26.77 0.42 -2.06
N GLU A 611 25.52 0.85 -1.81
CA GLU A 611 24.40 0.03 -1.31
C GLU A 611 23.58 -0.61 -2.43
N HIS A 612 24.02 -0.51 -3.68
CA HIS A 612 23.26 -1.01 -4.81
C HIS A 612 23.09 -2.55 -4.75
N PRO A 613 21.91 -3.11 -5.11
CA PRO A 613 21.65 -4.57 -5.04
C PRO A 613 22.67 -5.45 -5.78
N ALA A 614 23.35 -4.92 -6.78
CA ALA A 614 24.44 -5.61 -7.49
C ALA A 614 25.64 -5.98 -6.59
N PHE A 615 25.78 -5.35 -5.42
CA PHE A 615 26.82 -5.62 -4.43
C PHE A 615 26.31 -6.39 -3.19
N ALA A 616 25.02 -6.75 -3.15
CA ALA A 616 24.47 -7.62 -2.10
C ALA A 616 25.10 -9.03 -2.19
N PRO A 617 25.01 -9.88 -1.14
CA PRO A 617 25.60 -11.22 -1.11
C PRO A 617 25.21 -12.12 -2.31
N GLU A 618 24.01 -11.93 -2.84
CA GLU A 618 23.48 -12.66 -4.02
C GLU A 618 23.76 -11.95 -5.36
N GLY A 619 24.26 -10.72 -5.32
CA GLY A 619 24.54 -9.89 -6.49
C GLY A 619 25.72 -10.42 -7.32
N ARG A 620 25.56 -10.42 -8.65
CA ARG A 620 26.63 -10.79 -9.59
C ARG A 620 26.92 -9.69 -10.60
N ILE A 621 28.18 -9.27 -10.67
CA ILE A 621 28.67 -8.35 -11.70
C ILE A 621 29.19 -9.16 -12.88
N LEU A 622 28.52 -9.02 -14.03
CA LEU A 622 28.89 -9.69 -15.27
C LEU A 622 29.76 -8.77 -16.13
N LYS A 623 30.59 -9.34 -17.03
CA LYS A 623 31.29 -8.56 -18.07
C LYS A 623 30.33 -7.73 -18.95
N ARG A 624 29.07 -8.16 -19.04
CA ARG A 624 27.97 -7.49 -19.76
C ARG A 624 27.51 -6.19 -19.07
N HIS A 625 27.90 -5.95 -17.82
CA HIS A 625 27.65 -4.68 -17.14
C HIS A 625 28.69 -3.62 -17.47
N GLY A 626 29.78 -3.96 -18.17
CA GLY A 626 30.89 -3.02 -18.36
C GLY A 626 31.80 -2.93 -17.12
N ARG A 627 32.61 -1.86 -17.03
CA ARG A 627 33.50 -1.64 -15.89
C ARG A 627 32.75 -0.94 -14.75
N VAL A 628 32.24 -1.74 -13.82
CA VAL A 628 31.50 -1.22 -12.65
C VAL A 628 32.46 -0.60 -11.63
N MET A 629 32.20 0.64 -11.24
CA MET A 629 32.95 1.42 -10.26
C MET A 629 32.03 1.89 -9.14
N LYS A 630 32.52 1.79 -7.90
CA LYS A 630 31.82 2.29 -6.71
C LYS A 630 32.17 3.75 -6.47
N ILE A 631 31.16 4.54 -6.13
CA ILE A 631 31.35 5.91 -5.64
C ILE A 631 30.71 6.05 -4.26
N ASP A 632 31.41 6.70 -3.34
CA ASP A 632 30.99 6.86 -1.94
C ASP A 632 29.90 7.95 -1.79
N GLU A 633 28.75 7.76 -2.44
CA GLU A 633 27.60 8.65 -2.34
C GLU A 633 26.32 7.85 -2.64
N VAL A 634 25.39 7.87 -1.69
CA VAL A 634 24.17 7.07 -1.71
C VAL A 634 23.03 7.83 -2.41
N LYS A 635 23.03 9.16 -2.39
CA LYS A 635 21.96 9.96 -3.00
C LYS A 635 22.19 10.06 -4.52
N PRO A 636 21.27 9.53 -5.37
CA PRO A 636 21.45 9.50 -6.83
C PRO A 636 21.80 10.86 -7.45
N ILE A 637 21.17 11.93 -6.97
CA ILE A 637 21.42 13.31 -7.42
C ILE A 637 22.90 13.69 -7.25
N LYS A 638 23.49 13.33 -6.12
CA LYS A 638 24.88 13.68 -5.78
C LYS A 638 25.88 12.73 -6.43
N THR A 639 25.44 11.53 -6.83
CA THR A 639 26.28 10.55 -7.52
C THR A 639 26.86 11.14 -8.81
N MET A 640 26.06 11.79 -9.65
CA MET A 640 26.55 12.42 -10.89
C MET A 640 27.48 13.60 -10.60
N MET A 641 27.17 14.46 -9.63
CA MET A 641 28.03 15.58 -9.24
C MET A 641 29.41 15.10 -8.74
N LYS A 642 29.42 14.07 -7.89
CA LYS A 642 30.65 13.48 -7.35
C LYS A 642 31.42 12.68 -8.41
N ALA A 643 30.71 12.10 -9.38
CA ALA A 643 31.29 11.35 -10.49
C ALA A 643 31.88 12.27 -11.58
N LEU A 644 31.38 13.49 -11.72
CA LEU A 644 31.72 14.37 -12.84
C LEU A 644 33.25 14.60 -13.00
N PRO A 645 34.04 14.91 -11.95
CA PRO A 645 35.49 15.04 -12.11
C PRO A 645 36.15 13.78 -12.68
N MET A 646 35.74 12.60 -12.20
CA MET A 646 36.22 11.31 -12.71
C MET A 646 35.82 11.12 -14.17
N ILE A 647 34.58 11.44 -14.55
CA ILE A 647 34.10 11.34 -15.93
C ILE A 647 34.95 12.24 -16.84
N ARG A 648 35.25 13.47 -16.42
CA ARG A 648 36.09 14.41 -17.18
C ARG A 648 37.48 13.84 -17.44
N ASP A 649 38.12 13.26 -16.42
CA ASP A 649 39.45 12.67 -16.54
C ASP A 649 39.46 11.48 -17.49
N TYR A 650 38.45 10.60 -17.39
CA TYR A 650 38.31 9.46 -18.30
C TYR A 650 38.08 9.89 -19.74
N VAL A 651 37.17 10.85 -19.97
CA VAL A 651 36.91 11.38 -21.31
C VAL A 651 38.17 12.00 -21.90
N LYS A 652 38.91 12.82 -21.13
CA LYS A 652 40.18 13.41 -21.58
C LYS A 652 41.23 12.35 -21.92
N GLN A 653 41.38 11.33 -21.08
CA GLN A 653 42.33 10.24 -21.33
C GLN A 653 41.96 9.44 -22.58
N THR A 654 40.67 9.16 -22.80
CA THR A 654 40.22 8.41 -23.97
C THR A 654 40.33 9.22 -25.25
N LEU A 655 40.04 10.54 -25.18
CA LEU A 655 40.06 11.42 -26.34
C LEU A 655 41.47 11.95 -26.68
N ALA A 656 42.44 11.86 -25.76
CA ALA A 656 43.83 12.24 -26.02
C ALA A 656 44.38 11.55 -27.28
N PRO A 657 45.18 12.24 -28.11
CA PRO A 657 45.83 11.62 -29.25
C PRO A 657 46.73 10.48 -28.76
N ALA A 658 46.66 9.33 -29.43
CA ALA A 658 47.57 8.23 -29.13
C ALA A 658 49.01 8.71 -29.30
N ALA A 659 49.80 8.61 -28.22
CA ALA A 659 51.21 9.02 -28.20
C ALA A 659 52.07 8.19 -29.16
#